data_AF-A0A6J2YWL1-F1
#
_entry.id   AF-A0A6J2YWL1-F1
#
_cell.length_a   1.000
_cell.length_b   1.000
_cell.length_c   1.000
_cell.angle_alpha   90.00
_cell.angle_beta   90.00
_cell.angle_gamma   90.00
#
_symmetry.space_group_name_H-M   'P 1'
#
loop_
_entity.id
_entity.type
_entity.pdbx_description
1 polymer ?
#
loop_
_entity_poly.entity_id
_entity_poly.type
_entity_poly.pdbx_seq_one_letter_code
_entity_poly.pdbx_strand_id
1 'polypeptide(L)'
;MEININKFNPLRASSFIQLPPEIVRRQAVVNIRNNDDYCFAWSVVAALHPPTGVDFQTSSYPHYSSVLNTTGIDFPISLKDIKNFENQNNISINVYGLEKYYNKISNNEEYEIIGPLHFSSDRKNIHVNLLLINDDDGNFHYCYISDLSKLISKQLSKHNGRKYLCEGCLQYFDTEQKLQYHNSYDCDHVRINLPSKELFKDKYGNVAYENTLKYINYQKQMKVPFIVYADFECILKPLNENYDVENPNNSYTLKKFEHIPYSFAYYIKCSFDDEYSKFEKYRGLNSEQVFINYLERDVLNLYHTFLKNPKKMNTLSELEQTTHNNSTNCHICEKPLLGDKVADHCHITGNYRGPAHSLCNINFKIPNFIPVIMHNLRNYDSHLFIKTMCSNKEQLSVIAQNKEKYISFEKHILVDNYFDQHTKNLKKRNLSLRFIDSFQFLSFSLSNLADTLKDEQCKEIKKIFEDEEQFKLIRQKGVFPYSYIDSFEKLEETALPKKDQFFNSLTDEHITDEEYQRALKVWDLFECESIGNYSDIYLLSDTLLLADIFENFRKTCLSTYKLDPAHFYTFPGLSWEACLRYTGIELELLTDPDMLHFFKNSVRGGVSSCITRKSEANNPFLSNFDATKPNKYIMYYDATNLYGFAMSQYLPTGDFVWLTEKEIKNLDIFSISSTSSKGYVLEVDLEYPESLHDTHNDFPFCPENYKPPNSKSTKLIPNLNNKSKYVIHYQLLKQCLQNGLKISKIHRVIQFSQSAWLKKFIDLNTTLRNQSKNEFDRHTYKLANNSIYGKTMENVDRRVDVRLVTEWEKNKRTDGAENLIAKPYFKDLTIFSENLVAIQMKKILVTYNKPIYVGFCILDISKTVMYDFFYNFLKPLYKDNVSLLYTDTDSFILEVTTENVYHDMHRNIHKFDTSNYLPNNIHNMPITQSVVGKFKDEYAGEPIVAFYGTGAKAYCVKTEKGLLKKAKGIRKHAIKNQLHFIHYKDVVENNSKIFCSMYVFRSRLHSIFTELIHKIALNSEDNKRYQIPHDFKTLAWGHHDISFYQWNDDHPDLSIFFK
;
A
#
# COMPACT_ATOMS: atom_id res chain seq x y z
N MET A 1 25.88 -13.12 -1.04
CA MET A 1 25.95 -12.35 -2.31
C MET A 1 25.45 -13.30 -3.39
N GLU A 2 24.36 -12.97 -4.06
CA GLU A 2 23.75 -13.83 -5.10
C GLU A 2 24.23 -13.31 -6.46
N ILE A 3 24.83 -14.18 -7.29
CA ILE A 3 25.37 -13.80 -8.60
C ILE A 3 24.46 -14.43 -9.66
N ASN A 4 23.61 -13.61 -10.27
CA ASN A 4 22.71 -14.04 -11.35
C ASN A 4 23.41 -13.88 -12.70
N ILE A 5 23.76 -15.01 -13.33
CA ILE A 5 24.33 -15.05 -14.69
C ILE A 5 23.20 -15.43 -15.64
N ASN A 6 22.73 -14.46 -16.41
CA ASN A 6 21.65 -14.68 -17.38
C ASN A 6 22.24 -14.81 -18.78
N LYS A 7 21.73 -15.77 -19.56
CA LYS A 7 21.94 -15.77 -21.02
C LYS A 7 21.25 -14.54 -21.58
N PHE A 8 22.02 -13.48 -21.74
CA PHE A 8 21.58 -12.27 -22.39
C PHE A 8 21.87 -12.44 -23.87
N ASN A 9 20.82 -12.69 -24.65
CA ASN A 9 20.89 -12.50 -26.09
C ASN A 9 20.59 -11.01 -26.30
N PRO A 10 21.61 -10.16 -26.46
CA PRO A 10 21.39 -8.75 -26.73
C PRO A 10 20.49 -8.65 -27.95
N LEU A 11 19.55 -7.72 -27.87
CA LEU A 11 18.79 -7.27 -29.00
C LEU A 11 19.77 -6.77 -30.07
N ARG A 12 19.98 -7.57 -31.11
CA ARG A 12 20.95 -7.25 -32.16
C ARG A 12 20.28 -6.32 -33.15
N ALA A 13 20.84 -5.12 -33.30
CA ALA A 13 20.36 -4.12 -34.23
C ALA A 13 21.19 -4.17 -35.52
N SER A 14 20.86 -5.09 -36.42
CA SER A 14 21.61 -5.28 -37.66
C SER A 14 21.07 -4.38 -38.77
N SER A 15 20.02 -4.83 -39.46
CA SER A 15 19.51 -4.25 -40.69
C SER A 15 18.47 -3.16 -40.50
N PHE A 16 18.22 -2.41 -41.56
CA PHE A 16 17.17 -1.40 -41.64
C PHE A 16 15.79 -1.96 -41.26
N ILE A 17 15.15 -1.32 -40.28
CA ILE A 17 13.73 -1.54 -39.93
C ILE A 17 12.92 -0.32 -40.40
N GLN A 18 11.82 -0.57 -41.10
CA GLN A 18 10.96 0.51 -41.56
C GLN A 18 10.23 1.17 -40.39
N LEU A 19 10.28 2.50 -40.31
CA LEU A 19 9.52 3.26 -39.32
C LEU A 19 8.01 3.10 -39.54
N PRO A 20 7.20 3.00 -38.46
CA PRO A 20 5.76 3.04 -38.59
C PRO A 20 5.27 4.32 -39.31
N PRO A 21 4.21 4.25 -40.14
CA PRO A 21 3.72 5.40 -40.90
C PRO A 21 3.40 6.62 -40.03
N GLU A 22 2.97 6.41 -38.78
CA GLU A 22 2.72 7.46 -37.80
C GLU A 22 3.96 8.24 -37.40
N ILE A 23 5.12 7.60 -37.33
CA ILE A 23 6.39 8.23 -36.96
C ILE A 23 7.01 8.91 -38.18
N VAL A 24 6.95 8.28 -39.35
CA VAL A 24 7.40 8.88 -40.63
C VAL A 24 6.70 10.23 -40.87
N ARG A 25 5.38 10.29 -40.64
CA ARG A 25 4.59 11.52 -40.78
C ARG A 25 5.03 12.66 -39.85
N ARG A 26 5.73 12.37 -38.76
CA ARG A 26 6.23 13.41 -37.84
C ARG A 26 7.46 14.12 -38.40
N GLN A 27 8.17 13.56 -39.41
CA GLN A 27 9.37 14.15 -40.02
C GLN A 27 10.37 14.66 -38.96
N ALA A 28 10.63 13.83 -37.96
CA ALA A 28 11.43 14.16 -36.78
C ALA A 28 12.54 13.12 -36.51
N VAL A 29 12.60 12.10 -37.36
CA VAL A 29 13.51 10.96 -37.24
C VAL A 29 14.12 10.71 -38.61
N VAL A 30 15.44 10.64 -38.66
CA VAL A 30 16.22 10.21 -39.82
C VAL A 30 16.53 8.74 -39.64
N ASN A 31 15.94 7.90 -40.49
CA ASN A 31 16.14 6.45 -40.48
C ASN A 31 17.05 6.07 -41.65
N ILE A 32 18.29 5.71 -41.33
CA ILE A 32 19.33 5.42 -42.32
C ILE A 32 19.20 3.96 -42.77
N ARG A 33 19.13 3.76 -44.08
CA ARG A 33 19.10 2.44 -44.70
C ARG A 33 20.49 1.84 -44.73
N ASN A 34 20.80 1.01 -43.74
CA ASN A 34 22.02 0.22 -43.68
C ASN A 34 21.74 -1.28 -43.90
N ASN A 35 22.73 -1.98 -44.47
CA ASN A 35 22.71 -3.44 -44.68
C ASN A 35 23.78 -4.16 -43.83
N ASP A 36 24.39 -3.46 -42.88
CA ASP A 36 25.47 -3.90 -42.00
C ASP A 36 25.02 -3.88 -40.53
N ASP A 37 25.89 -4.19 -39.55
CA ASP A 37 25.54 -4.17 -38.11
C ASP A 37 25.74 -2.80 -37.42
N TYR A 38 25.92 -1.72 -38.21
CA TYR A 38 26.41 -0.44 -37.71
C TYR A 38 25.34 0.67 -37.68
N CYS A 39 24.05 0.32 -37.62
CA CYS A 39 22.95 1.30 -37.62
C CYS A 39 23.10 2.38 -36.53
N PHE A 40 23.65 2.03 -35.36
CA PHE A 40 23.98 2.99 -34.30
C PHE A 40 25.04 4.00 -34.75
N ALA A 41 26.16 3.52 -35.29
CA ALA A 41 27.25 4.38 -35.73
C ALA A 41 26.81 5.29 -36.87
N TRP A 42 26.07 4.74 -37.84
CA TRP A 42 25.45 5.53 -38.91
C TRP A 42 24.51 6.61 -38.37
N SER A 43 23.67 6.29 -37.39
CA SER A 43 22.76 7.28 -36.76
C SER A 43 23.52 8.38 -36.02
N VAL A 44 24.61 8.04 -35.33
CA VAL A 44 25.48 9.05 -34.69
C VAL A 44 26.14 9.94 -35.75
N VAL A 45 26.67 9.36 -36.84
CA VAL A 45 27.27 10.14 -37.94
C VAL A 45 26.26 11.09 -38.57
N ALA A 46 25.02 10.67 -38.80
CA ALA A 46 23.98 11.55 -39.35
C ALA A 46 23.59 12.69 -38.39
N ALA A 47 23.82 12.54 -37.09
CA ALA A 47 23.67 13.63 -36.14
C ALA A 47 24.85 14.62 -36.19
N LEU A 48 26.04 14.17 -36.59
CA LEU A 48 27.26 14.98 -36.65
C LEU A 48 27.45 15.70 -37.99
N HIS A 49 26.95 15.13 -39.09
CA HIS A 49 27.21 15.62 -40.44
C HIS A 49 25.90 15.81 -41.22
N PRO A 50 25.73 16.95 -41.93
CA PRO A 50 24.61 17.12 -42.84
C PRO A 50 24.76 16.18 -44.05
N PRO A 51 23.66 15.65 -44.61
CA PRO A 51 23.72 14.77 -45.77
C PRO A 51 24.17 15.53 -47.03
N THR A 52 25.06 14.94 -47.82
CA THR A 52 25.46 15.47 -49.14
C THR A 52 24.49 15.11 -50.26
N GLY A 53 23.51 14.26 -49.97
CA GLY A 53 22.52 13.73 -50.90
C GLY A 53 21.21 13.38 -50.20
N VAL A 54 20.67 12.19 -50.47
CA VAL A 54 19.42 11.71 -49.84
C VAL A 54 19.70 11.30 -48.39
N ASP A 55 18.99 11.89 -47.44
CA ASP A 55 19.24 11.82 -45.99
C ASP A 55 19.17 10.42 -45.37
N PHE A 56 18.43 9.49 -45.98
CA PHE A 56 18.32 8.11 -45.50
C PHE A 56 19.37 7.15 -46.11
N GLN A 57 20.28 7.61 -46.96
CA GLN A 57 21.31 6.75 -47.57
C GLN A 57 22.66 6.87 -46.85
N THR A 58 23.35 5.75 -46.63
CA THR A 58 24.69 5.73 -46.01
C THR A 58 25.74 6.48 -46.85
N SER A 59 25.62 6.45 -48.18
CA SER A 59 26.52 7.16 -49.11
C SER A 59 26.47 8.69 -49.01
N SER A 60 25.42 9.24 -48.37
CA SER A 60 25.28 10.68 -48.14
C SER A 60 26.09 11.18 -46.94
N TYR A 61 26.76 10.28 -46.21
CA TYR A 61 27.53 10.60 -45.00
C TYR A 61 28.96 10.06 -45.09
N PRO A 62 29.93 10.68 -44.38
CA PRO A 62 31.25 10.10 -44.21
C PRO A 62 31.16 8.70 -43.58
N HIS A 63 32.06 7.80 -43.98
CA HIS A 63 32.07 6.46 -43.40
C HIS A 63 32.34 6.53 -41.89
N TYR A 64 31.55 5.83 -41.08
CA TYR A 64 31.58 5.98 -39.62
C TYR A 64 32.96 5.76 -39.00
N SER A 65 33.77 4.83 -39.54
CA SER A 65 35.12 4.54 -39.05
C SER A 65 36.13 5.68 -39.27
N SER A 66 35.82 6.65 -40.14
CA SER A 66 36.65 7.84 -40.37
C SER A 66 36.34 8.98 -39.40
N VAL A 67 35.20 8.89 -38.70
CA VAL A 67 34.68 9.95 -37.81
C VAL A 67 34.67 9.50 -36.35
N LEU A 68 34.35 8.24 -36.09
CA LEU A 68 34.11 7.68 -34.77
C LEU A 68 35.20 6.67 -34.40
N ASN A 69 35.67 6.73 -33.16
CA ASN A 69 36.49 5.68 -32.57
C ASN A 69 35.58 4.53 -32.13
N THR A 70 35.63 3.43 -32.87
CA THR A 70 34.89 2.18 -32.60
C THR A 70 35.78 1.06 -32.06
N THR A 71 37.01 1.39 -31.64
CA THR A 71 38.02 0.37 -31.28
C THR A 71 37.63 -0.33 -29.97
N GLY A 72 37.48 -1.66 -30.02
CA GLY A 72 37.07 -2.46 -28.86
C GLY A 72 35.58 -2.33 -28.50
N ILE A 73 34.74 -1.85 -29.42
CA ILE A 73 33.28 -1.82 -29.27
C ILE A 73 32.69 -2.90 -30.18
N ASP A 74 31.93 -3.83 -29.59
CA ASP A 74 31.23 -4.87 -30.34
C ASP A 74 29.96 -4.29 -30.98
N PHE A 75 29.81 -4.49 -32.30
CA PHE A 75 28.60 -4.15 -33.04
C PHE A 75 27.82 -5.42 -33.39
N PRO A 76 26.47 -5.38 -33.35
CA PRO A 76 25.63 -4.22 -33.06
C PRO A 76 25.61 -3.84 -31.58
N ILE A 77 25.74 -2.54 -31.28
CA ILE A 77 25.99 -2.04 -29.92
C ILE A 77 24.79 -2.22 -28.98
N SER A 78 25.06 -2.66 -27.75
CA SER A 78 24.06 -2.73 -26.69
C SER A 78 23.93 -1.40 -25.93
N LEU A 79 22.78 -1.15 -25.30
CA LEU A 79 22.57 0.07 -24.50
C LEU A 79 23.58 0.23 -23.35
N LYS A 80 24.10 -0.88 -22.80
CA LYS A 80 25.09 -0.84 -21.71
C LYS A 80 26.46 -0.36 -22.19
N ASP A 81 26.79 -0.66 -23.45
CA ASP A 81 28.09 -0.33 -24.04
C ASP A 81 28.14 1.10 -24.60
N ILE A 82 26.99 1.79 -24.68
CA ILE A 82 26.92 3.19 -25.09
C ILE A 82 27.81 4.05 -24.18
N LYS A 83 27.87 3.79 -22.87
CA LYS A 83 28.72 4.58 -21.97
C LYS A 83 30.21 4.48 -22.30
N ASN A 84 30.66 3.32 -22.78
CA ASN A 84 32.03 3.15 -23.25
C ASN A 84 32.25 3.96 -24.54
N PHE A 85 31.29 3.93 -25.47
CA PHE A 85 31.31 4.76 -26.67
C PHE A 85 31.36 6.26 -26.36
N GLU A 86 30.52 6.74 -25.43
CA GLU A 86 30.46 8.13 -24.98
C GLU A 86 31.82 8.61 -24.44
N ASN A 87 32.46 7.77 -23.63
CA ASN A 87 33.78 8.06 -23.07
C ASN A 87 34.89 8.11 -24.14
N GLN A 88 34.84 7.23 -25.15
CA GLN A 88 35.85 7.18 -26.22
C GLN A 88 35.73 8.33 -27.22
N ASN A 89 34.51 8.80 -27.49
CA ASN A 89 34.22 9.77 -28.55
C ASN A 89 33.91 11.18 -28.02
N ASN A 90 33.80 11.36 -26.70
CA ASN A 90 33.39 12.62 -26.06
C ASN A 90 32.04 13.16 -26.57
N ILE A 91 31.12 12.24 -26.85
CA ILE A 91 29.73 12.50 -27.27
C ILE A 91 28.81 12.02 -26.14
N SER A 92 27.74 12.74 -25.85
CA SER A 92 26.68 12.28 -24.94
C SER A 92 25.46 11.82 -25.75
N ILE A 93 24.84 10.71 -25.35
CA ILE A 93 23.77 10.06 -26.11
C ILE A 93 22.59 9.75 -25.21
N ASN A 94 21.39 10.11 -25.65
CA ASN A 94 20.14 9.58 -25.11
C ASN A 94 19.50 8.63 -26.12
N VAL A 95 18.94 7.52 -25.64
CA VAL A 95 18.20 6.57 -26.47
C VAL A 95 16.77 6.47 -25.97
N TYR A 96 15.80 6.68 -26.85
CA TYR A 96 14.37 6.52 -26.60
C TYR A 96 13.86 5.27 -27.30
N GLY A 97 12.79 4.65 -26.79
CA GLY A 97 12.14 3.49 -27.40
C GLY A 97 10.84 3.86 -28.09
N LEU A 98 10.36 2.96 -28.95
CA LEU A 98 9.03 3.04 -29.55
C LEU A 98 8.20 1.83 -29.10
N GLU A 99 7.08 2.05 -28.42
CA GLU A 99 6.20 0.99 -27.95
C GLU A 99 4.83 1.07 -28.63
N LYS A 100 4.32 -0.09 -29.04
CA LYS A 100 3.02 -0.23 -29.67
C LYS A 100 1.98 -0.51 -28.59
N TYR A 101 0.90 0.28 -28.53
CA TYR A 101 -0.20 0.06 -27.58
C TYR A 101 -1.55 0.10 -28.28
N TYR A 102 -2.54 -0.57 -27.68
CA TYR A 102 -3.91 -0.54 -28.16
C TYR A 102 -4.68 0.60 -27.50
N ASN A 103 -5.08 1.61 -28.29
CA ASN A 103 -5.90 2.69 -27.80
C ASN A 103 -7.37 2.26 -27.79
N LYS A 104 -7.92 2.06 -26.59
CA LYS A 104 -9.32 1.63 -26.39
C LYS A 104 -10.35 2.65 -26.89
N ILE A 105 -9.96 3.91 -27.02
CA ILE A 105 -10.85 5.01 -27.42
C ILE A 105 -10.92 5.10 -28.94
N SER A 106 -9.77 5.08 -29.63
CA SER A 106 -9.71 5.09 -31.10
C SER A 106 -9.91 3.71 -31.72
N ASN A 107 -9.93 2.66 -30.89
CA ASN A 107 -10.05 1.25 -31.26
C ASN A 107 -9.00 0.81 -32.30
N ASN A 108 -7.82 1.43 -32.23
CA ASN A 108 -6.69 1.22 -33.14
C ASN A 108 -5.39 1.04 -32.34
N GLU A 109 -4.40 0.43 -33.00
CA GLU A 109 -3.04 0.36 -32.47
C GLU A 109 -2.31 1.67 -32.77
N GLU A 110 -1.71 2.27 -31.73
CA GLU A 110 -0.97 3.53 -31.80
C GLU A 110 0.45 3.32 -31.26
N TYR A 111 1.36 4.23 -31.65
CA TYR A 111 2.76 4.19 -31.22
C TYR A 111 3.12 5.30 -30.22
N GLU A 112 3.72 4.89 -29.11
CA GLU A 112 4.19 5.75 -28.03
C GLU A 112 5.71 5.79 -27.93
N ILE A 113 6.30 6.97 -27.68
CA ILE A 113 7.73 7.11 -27.43
C ILE A 113 7.95 6.89 -25.94
N ILE A 114 8.79 5.93 -25.59
CA ILE A 114 9.10 5.56 -24.21
C ILE A 114 10.57 5.84 -23.91
N GLY A 115 10.93 5.94 -22.63
CA GLY A 115 12.31 6.17 -22.21
C GLY A 115 12.55 7.55 -21.58
N PRO A 116 13.81 7.96 -21.44
CA PRO A 116 15.02 7.38 -22.05
C PRO A 116 15.35 5.96 -21.54
N LEU A 117 15.65 5.08 -22.50
CA LEU A 117 16.16 3.72 -22.27
C LEU A 117 17.64 3.74 -21.86
N HIS A 118 18.40 4.70 -22.41
CA HIS A 118 19.73 5.11 -21.95
C HIS A 118 19.74 6.64 -21.84
N PHE A 119 20.21 7.15 -20.71
CA PHE A 119 20.29 8.58 -20.44
C PHE A 119 21.71 8.95 -20.02
N SER A 120 22.29 9.93 -20.72
CA SER A 120 23.61 10.45 -20.39
C SER A 120 23.51 11.50 -19.29
N SER A 121 24.06 11.19 -18.12
CA SER A 121 24.06 12.11 -16.97
C SER A 121 25.09 13.24 -17.10
N ASP A 122 26.11 13.05 -17.93
CA ASP A 122 27.16 14.03 -18.20
C ASP A 122 27.02 14.56 -19.62
N ARG A 123 26.22 15.62 -19.79
CA ARG A 123 25.94 16.22 -21.10
C ARG A 123 27.23 16.85 -21.66
N LYS A 124 27.73 16.29 -22.76
CA LYS A 124 28.89 16.80 -23.50
C LYS A 124 28.45 17.91 -24.48
N ASN A 125 29.43 18.64 -25.02
CA ASN A 125 29.20 19.67 -26.05
C ASN A 125 28.46 19.12 -27.29
N ILE A 126 28.73 17.86 -27.63
CA ILE A 126 28.03 17.12 -28.67
C ILE A 126 27.03 16.19 -27.99
N HIS A 127 25.75 16.39 -28.27
CA HIS A 127 24.65 15.61 -27.70
C HIS A 127 23.76 15.04 -28.80
N VAL A 128 23.50 13.73 -28.75
CA VAL A 128 22.74 13.02 -29.78
C VAL A 128 21.56 12.28 -29.16
N ASN A 129 20.38 12.49 -29.73
CA ASN A 129 19.16 11.77 -29.37
C ASN A 129 18.90 10.68 -30.42
N LEU A 130 18.74 9.43 -29.99
CA LEU A 130 18.48 8.28 -30.85
C LEU A 130 17.13 7.64 -30.52
N LEU A 131 16.47 7.09 -31.54
CA LEU A 131 15.25 6.30 -31.41
C LEU A 131 15.58 4.83 -31.70
N LEU A 132 15.32 3.96 -30.74
CA LEU A 132 15.42 2.53 -30.85
C LEU A 132 14.05 1.96 -31.19
N ILE A 133 13.91 1.41 -32.40
CA ILE A 133 12.69 0.74 -32.87
C ILE A 133 12.89 -0.76 -32.94
N ASN A 134 11.80 -1.51 -32.98
CA ASN A 134 11.83 -2.95 -33.15
C ASN A 134 10.77 -3.43 -34.15
N ASP A 135 11.03 -4.57 -34.78
CA ASP A 135 10.05 -5.29 -35.60
C ASP A 135 9.29 -6.35 -34.78
N ASP A 136 8.38 -7.08 -35.45
CA ASP A 136 7.58 -8.13 -34.85
C ASP A 136 8.41 -9.37 -34.45
N ASP A 137 9.58 -9.54 -35.07
CA ASP A 137 10.53 -10.63 -34.83
C ASP A 137 11.52 -10.32 -33.69
N GLY A 138 11.48 -9.11 -33.14
CA GLY A 138 12.32 -8.69 -32.02
C GLY A 138 13.72 -8.24 -32.43
N ASN A 139 13.94 -7.91 -33.71
CA ASN A 139 15.13 -7.19 -34.15
C ASN A 139 14.99 -5.72 -33.81
N PHE A 140 16.12 -5.04 -33.63
CA PHE A 140 16.15 -3.64 -33.23
C PHE A 140 16.85 -2.77 -34.27
N HIS A 141 16.61 -1.47 -34.27
CA HIS A 141 17.27 -0.55 -35.17
C HIS A 141 17.36 0.83 -34.54
N TYR A 142 18.53 1.47 -34.63
CA TYR A 142 18.73 2.84 -34.17
C TYR A 142 18.46 3.81 -35.31
N CYS A 143 17.70 4.85 -35.01
CA CYS A 143 17.47 5.99 -35.88
C CYS A 143 17.94 7.28 -35.18
N TYR A 144 18.36 8.27 -35.95
CA TYR A 144 18.67 9.60 -35.42
C TYR A 144 17.38 10.42 -35.20
N ILE A 145 17.21 11.00 -34.01
CA ILE A 145 16.13 11.95 -33.73
C ILE A 145 16.64 13.36 -34.03
N SER A 146 16.19 13.92 -35.15
CA SER A 146 16.55 15.28 -35.56
C SER A 146 15.81 16.36 -34.78
N ASP A 147 14.59 16.07 -34.32
CA ASP A 147 13.80 16.99 -33.49
C ASP A 147 12.92 16.21 -32.50
N LEU A 148 13.39 16.10 -31.24
CA LEU A 148 12.67 15.38 -30.20
C LEU A 148 11.31 16.01 -29.88
N SER A 149 11.22 17.35 -29.89
CA SER A 149 9.98 18.07 -29.59
C SER A 149 8.90 17.79 -30.65
N LYS A 150 9.28 17.84 -31.93
CA LYS A 150 8.40 17.48 -33.05
C LYS A 150 7.99 16.01 -32.98
N LEU A 151 8.92 15.12 -32.61
CA LEU A 151 8.65 13.69 -32.45
C LEU A 151 7.58 13.40 -31.41
N ILE A 152 7.56 14.08 -30.26
CA ILE A 152 6.60 13.77 -29.18
C ILE A 152 5.45 14.76 -29.04
N SER A 153 5.43 15.86 -29.80
CA SER A 153 4.41 16.92 -29.76
C SER A 153 2.97 16.40 -29.61
N LYS A 154 2.57 15.42 -30.43
CA LYS A 154 1.24 14.78 -30.42
C LYS A 154 0.94 13.93 -29.18
N GLN A 155 1.96 13.40 -28.50
CA GLN A 155 1.81 12.66 -27.25
C GLN A 155 1.62 13.59 -26.05
N LEU A 156 2.02 14.86 -26.18
CA LEU A 156 2.05 15.81 -25.07
C LEU A 156 0.84 16.74 -25.02
N SER A 157 0.40 17.31 -26.15
CA SER A 157 -0.91 17.99 -26.24
C SER A 157 -1.28 18.32 -27.70
N LYS A 158 -2.56 18.58 -27.96
CA LYS A 158 -3.07 19.05 -29.26
C LYS A 158 -2.91 20.56 -29.50
N HIS A 159 -2.27 21.30 -28.59
CA HIS A 159 -2.12 22.76 -28.68
C HIS A 159 -0.79 23.19 -29.34
N ASN A 160 -0.85 24.23 -30.18
CA ASN A 160 0.25 24.72 -31.04
C ASN A 160 1.23 25.71 -30.35
N GLY A 161 1.45 25.61 -29.03
CA GLY A 161 2.40 26.46 -28.29
C GLY A 161 3.84 25.91 -28.31
N ARG A 162 4.85 26.79 -28.18
CA ARG A 162 6.26 26.39 -27.97
C ARG A 162 6.40 25.76 -26.58
N LYS A 163 6.90 24.52 -26.52
CA LYS A 163 7.04 23.72 -25.30
C LYS A 163 8.52 23.48 -24.98
N TYR A 164 8.91 23.63 -23.71
CA TYR A 164 10.25 23.32 -23.22
C TYR A 164 10.28 21.89 -22.69
N LEU A 165 11.10 21.02 -23.27
CA LEU A 165 11.04 19.57 -23.01
C LEU A 165 12.19 19.09 -22.12
N CYS A 166 11.88 18.29 -21.11
CA CYS A 166 12.88 17.49 -20.41
C CYS A 166 13.24 16.24 -21.22
N GLU A 167 14.49 16.13 -21.64
CA GLU A 167 15.03 14.95 -22.33
C GLU A 167 15.09 13.71 -21.42
N GLY A 168 15.08 13.92 -20.09
CA GLY A 168 15.16 12.87 -19.09
C GLY A 168 13.82 12.19 -18.78
N CYS A 169 12.72 12.92 -18.67
CA CYS A 169 11.41 12.35 -18.30
C CYS A 169 10.34 12.56 -19.38
N LEU A 170 10.70 13.19 -20.51
CA LEU A 170 9.82 13.55 -21.61
C LEU A 170 8.64 14.47 -21.21
N GLN A 171 8.74 15.17 -20.08
CA GLN A 171 7.75 16.13 -19.62
C GLN A 171 8.01 17.52 -20.20
N TYR A 172 6.95 18.25 -20.55
CA TYR A 172 7.06 19.63 -21.05
C TYR A 172 6.69 20.67 -20.00
N PHE A 173 7.26 21.86 -20.19
CA PHE A 173 7.06 23.03 -19.36
C PHE A 173 6.76 24.24 -20.25
N ASP A 174 6.00 25.17 -19.71
CA ASP A 174 5.63 26.41 -20.41
C ASP A 174 6.77 27.43 -20.43
N THR A 175 7.81 27.24 -19.60
CA THR A 175 8.97 28.14 -19.52
C THR A 175 10.28 27.37 -19.31
N GLU A 176 11.38 27.93 -19.80
CA GLU A 176 12.75 27.39 -19.61
C GLU A 176 13.15 27.31 -18.13
N GLN A 177 12.76 28.29 -17.31
CA GLN A 177 13.07 28.31 -15.87
C GLN A 177 12.45 27.12 -15.13
N LYS A 178 11.21 26.76 -15.47
CA LYS A 178 10.54 25.57 -14.91
C LYS A 178 11.27 24.28 -15.31
N LEU A 179 11.70 24.18 -16.56
CA LEU A 179 12.52 23.06 -17.03
C LEU A 179 13.85 22.96 -16.26
N GLN A 180 14.54 24.07 -16.05
CA GLN A 180 15.80 24.10 -15.29
C GLN A 180 15.60 23.69 -13.82
N TYR A 181 14.53 24.17 -13.18
CA TYR A 181 14.17 23.75 -11.82
C TYR A 181 13.91 22.25 -11.77
N HIS A 182 13.10 21.73 -12.69
CA HIS A 182 12.82 20.31 -12.79
C HIS A 182 14.09 19.47 -12.97
N ASN A 183 14.95 19.85 -13.92
CA ASN A 183 16.20 19.13 -14.19
C ASN A 183 17.14 19.10 -12.97
N SER A 184 17.13 20.15 -12.15
CA SER A 184 18.04 20.28 -11.01
C SER A 184 17.54 19.60 -9.73
N TYR A 185 16.22 19.47 -9.56
CA TYR A 185 15.62 19.09 -8.28
C TYR A 185 14.58 17.96 -8.35
N ASP A 186 13.90 17.75 -9.48
CA ASP A 186 12.70 16.92 -9.56
C ASP A 186 12.71 15.84 -10.67
N CYS A 187 13.73 15.79 -11.52
CA CYS A 187 13.77 14.83 -12.65
C CYS A 187 14.28 13.45 -12.22
N ASP A 188 13.37 12.48 -12.12
CA ASP A 188 13.68 11.07 -11.87
C ASP A 188 13.99 10.25 -13.15
N HIS A 189 14.06 10.90 -14.31
CA HIS A 189 14.23 10.28 -15.64
C HIS A 189 13.19 9.20 -16.00
N VAL A 190 11.99 9.29 -15.41
CA VAL A 190 10.86 8.40 -15.68
C VAL A 190 9.71 9.21 -16.23
N ARG A 191 9.05 8.72 -17.28
CA ARG A 191 7.92 9.42 -17.88
C ARG A 191 6.72 9.43 -16.93
N ILE A 192 6.15 10.62 -16.75
CA ILE A 192 4.97 10.87 -15.93
C ILE A 192 3.77 11.07 -16.86
N ASN A 193 2.69 10.34 -16.61
CA ASN A 193 1.39 10.60 -17.23
C ASN A 193 0.49 11.32 -16.23
N LEU A 194 0.12 12.56 -16.55
CA LEU A 194 -0.82 13.37 -15.78
C LEU A 194 -2.18 13.40 -16.47
N PRO A 195 -3.28 13.44 -15.70
CA PRO A 195 -4.61 13.66 -16.28
C PRO A 195 -4.64 14.98 -17.04
N SER A 196 -5.37 15.03 -18.16
CA SER A 196 -5.55 16.27 -18.92
C SER A 196 -6.82 17.02 -18.52
N LYS A 197 -6.93 18.28 -18.98
CA LYS A 197 -8.19 19.05 -18.94
C LYS A 197 -9.06 18.81 -20.18
N GLU A 198 -8.84 17.71 -20.91
CA GLU A 198 -9.68 17.36 -22.05
C GLU A 198 -11.03 16.79 -21.56
N LEU A 199 -12.10 17.13 -22.29
CA LEU A 199 -13.39 16.52 -22.09
C LEU A 199 -13.39 15.12 -22.70
N PHE A 200 -13.85 14.14 -21.93
CA PHE A 200 -14.11 12.80 -22.41
C PHE A 200 -15.51 12.36 -22.00
N LYS A 201 -16.04 11.37 -22.72
CA LYS A 201 -17.26 10.68 -22.30
C LYS A 201 -16.86 9.52 -21.41
N ASP A 202 -17.35 9.51 -20.17
CA ASP A 202 -17.18 8.37 -19.30
C ASP A 202 -17.92 7.14 -19.83
N LYS A 203 -17.74 6.00 -19.17
CA LYS A 203 -18.35 4.73 -19.60
C LYS A 203 -19.89 4.75 -19.60
N TYR A 204 -20.53 5.75 -19.00
CA TYR A 204 -21.99 5.95 -19.01
C TYR A 204 -22.41 7.14 -19.87
N GLY A 205 -21.51 7.68 -20.70
CA GLY A 205 -21.81 8.76 -21.63
C GLY A 205 -21.87 10.15 -20.99
N ASN A 206 -21.53 10.29 -19.71
CA ASN A 206 -21.44 11.62 -19.10
C ASN A 206 -20.18 12.33 -19.61
N VAL A 207 -20.32 13.61 -19.97
CA VAL A 207 -19.18 14.45 -20.32
C VAL A 207 -18.51 14.92 -19.03
N ALA A 208 -17.22 14.65 -18.88
CA ALA A 208 -16.41 15.06 -17.74
C ALA A 208 -14.99 15.40 -18.20
N TYR A 209 -14.25 16.17 -17.39
CA TYR A 209 -12.83 16.38 -17.63
C TYR A 209 -12.03 15.14 -17.21
N GLU A 210 -11.00 14.77 -17.96
CA GLU A 210 -10.13 13.61 -17.64
C GLU A 210 -9.49 13.73 -16.25
N ASN A 211 -9.17 14.95 -15.82
CA ASN A 211 -8.68 15.23 -14.49
C ASN A 211 -9.77 15.23 -13.39
N THR A 212 -11.02 14.85 -13.66
CA THR A 212 -12.06 14.75 -12.63
C THR A 212 -12.12 13.33 -12.04
N LEU A 213 -11.76 13.19 -10.78
CA LEU A 213 -11.94 11.95 -10.01
C LEU A 213 -13.33 11.93 -9.36
N LYS A 214 -14.14 10.93 -9.72
CA LYS A 214 -15.47 10.69 -9.14
C LYS A 214 -15.86 9.23 -9.14
N TYR A 215 -16.94 8.89 -8.43
CA TYR A 215 -17.47 7.53 -8.45
C TYR A 215 -18.12 7.22 -9.80
N ILE A 216 -17.55 6.25 -10.51
CA ILE A 216 -18.12 5.71 -11.75
C ILE A 216 -18.28 4.19 -11.69
N ASN A 217 -17.91 3.49 -10.63
CA ASN A 217 -17.86 2.03 -10.65
C ASN A 217 -19.17 1.33 -10.26
N TYR A 218 -20.30 1.76 -10.83
CA TYR A 218 -21.64 1.25 -10.49
C TYR A 218 -21.80 -0.26 -10.68
N GLN A 219 -21.05 -0.90 -11.57
CA GLN A 219 -21.07 -2.35 -11.77
C GLN A 219 -20.65 -3.14 -10.52
N LYS A 220 -19.88 -2.54 -9.61
CA LYS A 220 -19.44 -3.19 -8.36
C LYS A 220 -20.53 -3.25 -7.28
N GLN A 221 -21.68 -2.64 -7.55
CA GLN A 221 -22.88 -2.80 -6.72
C GLN A 221 -23.56 -4.16 -6.97
N MET A 222 -23.27 -4.81 -8.12
CA MET A 222 -23.79 -6.13 -8.42
C MET A 222 -23.18 -7.18 -7.49
N LYS A 223 -24.02 -8.00 -6.86
CA LYS A 223 -23.55 -9.16 -6.12
C LYS A 223 -22.90 -10.17 -7.07
N VAL A 224 -21.63 -10.52 -6.85
CA VAL A 224 -20.91 -11.54 -7.64
C VAL A 224 -21.60 -12.89 -7.47
N PRO A 225 -21.97 -13.58 -8.58
CA PRO A 225 -22.86 -14.72 -8.53
C PRO A 225 -22.23 -15.97 -7.90
N PHE A 226 -20.96 -16.25 -8.21
CA PHE A 226 -20.20 -17.41 -7.75
C PHE A 226 -18.93 -16.95 -7.03
N ILE A 227 -18.65 -17.55 -5.88
CA ILE A 227 -17.40 -17.33 -5.12
C ILE A 227 -16.86 -18.68 -4.68
N VAL A 228 -15.54 -18.86 -4.73
CA VAL A 228 -14.86 -20.02 -4.16
C VAL A 228 -14.20 -19.61 -2.85
N TYR A 229 -14.42 -20.36 -1.79
CA TYR A 229 -13.69 -20.25 -0.51
C TYR A 229 -12.79 -21.47 -0.40
N ALA A 230 -11.50 -21.30 -0.11
CA ALA A 230 -10.56 -22.42 -0.11
C ALA A 230 -9.52 -22.31 1.00
N ASP A 231 -9.01 -23.46 1.42
CA ASP A 231 -7.95 -23.59 2.42
C ASP A 231 -7.10 -24.87 2.20
N PHE A 232 -5.92 -24.92 2.79
CA PHE A 232 -4.96 -26.04 2.68
C PHE A 232 -4.41 -26.45 4.05
N GLU A 233 -4.12 -27.73 4.21
CA GLU A 233 -3.29 -28.22 5.33
C GLU A 233 -1.93 -28.72 4.86
N CYS A 234 -0.94 -28.54 5.73
CA CYS A 234 0.46 -28.86 5.46
C CYS A 234 1.07 -29.72 6.57
N ILE A 235 1.95 -30.63 6.17
CA ILE A 235 2.89 -31.31 7.05
C ILE A 235 4.08 -30.39 7.29
N LEU A 236 4.59 -30.36 8.51
CA LEU A 236 5.78 -29.61 8.90
C LEU A 236 7.02 -30.51 8.83
N LYS A 237 7.56 -30.73 7.62
CA LYS A 237 8.72 -31.59 7.42
C LYS A 237 9.96 -30.98 8.11
N PRO A 238 10.60 -31.68 9.08
CA PRO A 238 11.78 -31.17 9.75
C PRO A 238 12.98 -31.10 8.79
N LEU A 239 13.77 -30.05 8.91
CA LEU A 239 15.03 -29.91 8.19
C LEU A 239 16.18 -30.39 9.07
N ASN A 240 16.82 -31.49 8.65
CA ASN A 240 17.96 -32.09 9.34
C ASN A 240 19.23 -31.27 9.09
N GLU A 241 19.33 -30.10 9.73
CA GLU A 241 20.56 -29.32 9.79
C GLU A 241 21.05 -29.29 11.25
N ASN A 242 22.25 -29.82 11.49
CA ASN A 242 22.97 -29.66 12.75
C ASN A 242 23.39 -28.18 12.86
N TYR A 243 22.50 -27.35 13.38
CA TYR A 243 22.83 -25.97 13.67
C TYR A 243 23.67 -25.92 14.94
N ASP A 244 24.95 -25.57 14.82
CA ASP A 244 25.72 -25.12 15.97
C ASP A 244 25.00 -23.94 16.62
N VAL A 245 24.85 -23.96 17.95
CA VAL A 245 24.18 -22.88 18.68
C VAL A 245 25.02 -21.61 18.50
N GLU A 246 24.61 -20.75 17.58
CA GLU A 246 25.26 -19.46 17.34
C GLU A 246 25.25 -18.61 18.62
N ASN A 247 26.29 -17.79 18.82
CA ASN A 247 26.44 -16.95 20.00
C ASN A 247 25.14 -16.14 20.26
N PRO A 248 24.52 -16.25 21.46
CA PRO A 248 23.26 -15.58 21.78
C PRO A 248 23.35 -14.05 21.81
N ASN A 249 24.55 -13.48 21.69
CA ASN A 249 24.77 -12.04 21.57
C ASN A 249 24.80 -11.55 20.11
N ASN A 250 24.54 -12.42 19.12
CA ASN A 250 24.52 -12.09 17.70
C ASN A 250 23.15 -12.39 17.08
N SER A 251 22.75 -11.65 16.05
CA SER A 251 21.48 -11.95 15.34
C SER A 251 21.67 -13.07 14.31
N TYR A 252 20.75 -14.04 14.29
CA TYR A 252 20.80 -15.19 13.38
C TYR A 252 19.40 -15.66 12.95
N THR A 253 19.34 -16.55 11.95
CA THR A 253 18.07 -17.11 11.44
C THR A 253 18.27 -18.55 10.98
N LEU A 254 17.49 -19.49 11.54
CA LEU A 254 17.58 -20.93 11.26
C LEU A 254 16.28 -21.45 10.63
N LYS A 255 16.37 -22.29 9.60
CA LYS A 255 15.19 -22.93 8.99
C LYS A 255 14.87 -24.23 9.73
N LYS A 256 13.70 -24.35 10.33
CA LYS A 256 13.36 -25.54 11.15
C LYS A 256 12.47 -26.53 10.42
N PHE A 257 11.43 -26.04 9.76
CA PHE A 257 10.46 -26.89 9.07
C PHE A 257 10.15 -26.35 7.67
N GLU A 258 9.99 -27.24 6.71
CA GLU A 258 9.41 -26.98 5.39
C GLU A 258 7.93 -27.40 5.40
N HIS A 259 7.06 -26.55 4.85
CA HIS A 259 5.63 -26.83 4.80
C HIS A 259 5.29 -27.53 3.48
N ILE A 260 4.73 -28.73 3.57
CA ILE A 260 4.35 -29.55 2.40
C ILE A 260 2.84 -29.76 2.42
N PRO A 261 2.08 -29.28 1.41
CA PRO A 261 0.64 -29.41 1.38
C PRO A 261 0.23 -30.89 1.17
N TYR A 262 -0.67 -31.39 2.01
CA TYR A 262 -1.20 -32.77 1.91
C TYR A 262 -2.71 -32.83 1.72
N SER A 263 -3.43 -31.74 1.95
CA SER A 263 -4.87 -31.67 1.70
C SER A 263 -5.32 -30.26 1.35
N PHE A 264 -6.47 -30.19 0.68
CA PHE A 264 -7.19 -28.95 0.44
C PHE A 264 -8.70 -29.17 0.59
N ALA A 265 -9.40 -28.08 0.84
CA ALA A 265 -10.84 -28.00 0.70
C ALA A 265 -11.22 -26.72 -0.03
N TYR A 266 -12.30 -26.76 -0.81
CA TYR A 266 -12.95 -25.56 -1.28
C TYR A 266 -14.46 -25.68 -1.34
N TYR A 267 -15.12 -24.55 -1.12
CA TYR A 267 -16.57 -24.39 -1.19
C TYR A 267 -16.92 -23.35 -2.25
N ILE A 268 -17.63 -23.78 -3.30
CA ILE A 268 -18.22 -22.90 -4.31
C ILE A 268 -19.59 -22.45 -3.79
N LYS A 269 -19.73 -21.15 -3.49
CA LYS A 269 -20.98 -20.53 -3.11
C LYS A 269 -21.67 -19.92 -4.32
N CYS A 270 -22.89 -20.38 -4.59
CA CYS A 270 -23.82 -19.72 -5.51
C CYS A 270 -24.72 -18.74 -4.75
N SER A 271 -24.91 -17.53 -5.28
CA SER A 271 -25.65 -16.46 -4.57
C SER A 271 -27.13 -16.33 -4.94
N PHE A 272 -27.58 -17.00 -5.99
CA PHE A 272 -28.96 -16.91 -6.50
C PHE A 272 -29.75 -18.21 -6.33
N ASP A 273 -29.07 -19.36 -6.22
CA ASP A 273 -29.68 -20.65 -6.00
C ASP A 273 -28.66 -21.58 -5.31
N ASP A 274 -28.98 -21.98 -4.09
CA ASP A 274 -28.06 -22.71 -3.23
C ASP A 274 -27.84 -24.16 -3.70
N GLU A 275 -28.71 -24.73 -4.54
CA GLU A 275 -28.54 -26.08 -5.12
C GLU A 275 -27.28 -26.20 -5.97
N TYR A 276 -26.79 -25.08 -6.52
CA TYR A 276 -25.54 -25.04 -7.28
C TYR A 276 -24.31 -24.72 -6.42
N SER A 277 -24.47 -24.63 -5.11
CA SER A 277 -23.32 -24.55 -4.20
C SER A 277 -22.74 -25.94 -3.99
N LYS A 278 -21.41 -26.05 -3.99
CA LYS A 278 -20.72 -27.34 -4.00
C LYS A 278 -19.48 -27.30 -3.12
N PHE A 279 -19.27 -28.36 -2.35
CA PHE A 279 -18.06 -28.55 -1.55
C PHE A 279 -17.19 -29.66 -2.17
N GLU A 280 -15.88 -29.46 -2.17
CA GLU A 280 -14.88 -30.41 -2.66
C GLU A 280 -13.71 -30.47 -1.67
N LYS A 281 -13.17 -31.67 -1.43
CA LYS A 281 -11.98 -31.89 -0.61
C LYS A 281 -11.11 -33.01 -1.15
N TYR A 282 -9.83 -32.98 -0.81
CA TYR A 282 -8.89 -34.03 -1.16
C TYR A 282 -7.77 -34.10 -0.12
N ARG A 283 -7.35 -35.33 0.21
CA ARG A 283 -6.19 -35.65 1.05
C ARG A 283 -5.29 -36.63 0.30
N GLY A 284 -4.02 -36.30 0.15
CA GLY A 284 -3.05 -37.14 -0.56
C GLY A 284 -1.85 -36.36 -1.07
N LEU A 285 -0.94 -37.09 -1.72
CA LEU A 285 0.25 -36.50 -2.35
C LEU A 285 -0.14 -35.58 -3.52
N ASN A 286 0.68 -34.55 -3.77
CA ASN A 286 0.48 -33.56 -4.84
C ASN A 286 -0.89 -32.85 -4.76
N SER A 287 -1.36 -32.59 -3.53
CA SER A 287 -2.66 -31.95 -3.26
C SER A 287 -2.84 -30.63 -4.03
N GLU A 288 -1.76 -29.87 -4.23
CA GLU A 288 -1.75 -28.62 -4.98
C GLU A 288 -2.06 -28.80 -6.47
N GLN A 289 -1.61 -29.88 -7.11
CA GLN A 289 -1.94 -30.18 -8.52
C GLN A 289 -3.40 -30.62 -8.65
N VAL A 290 -3.87 -31.46 -7.72
CA VAL A 290 -5.26 -31.93 -7.70
C VAL A 290 -6.22 -30.75 -7.49
N PHE A 291 -5.86 -29.80 -6.61
CA PHE A 291 -6.62 -28.57 -6.37
C PHE A 291 -6.85 -27.78 -7.66
N ILE A 292 -5.79 -27.52 -8.43
CA ILE A 292 -5.86 -26.75 -9.68
C ILE A 292 -6.77 -27.45 -10.69
N ASN A 293 -6.59 -28.77 -10.87
CA ASN A 293 -7.37 -29.55 -11.82
C ASN A 293 -8.87 -29.56 -11.47
N TYR A 294 -9.19 -29.73 -10.18
CA TYR A 294 -10.57 -29.73 -9.69
C TYR A 294 -11.22 -28.36 -9.87
N LEU A 295 -10.49 -27.30 -9.51
CA LEU A 295 -10.98 -25.93 -9.64
C LEU A 295 -11.25 -25.53 -11.09
N GLU A 296 -10.35 -25.89 -12.02
CA GLU A 296 -10.56 -25.64 -13.46
C GLU A 296 -11.77 -26.37 -14.01
N ARG A 297 -11.92 -27.66 -13.70
CA ARG A 297 -13.07 -28.48 -14.09
C ARG A 297 -14.38 -27.84 -13.65
N ASP A 298 -14.46 -27.45 -12.37
CA ASP A 298 -15.68 -26.89 -11.81
C ASP A 298 -15.99 -25.50 -12.37
N VAL A 299 -14.98 -24.68 -12.62
CA VAL A 299 -15.13 -23.36 -13.28
C VAL A 299 -15.60 -23.49 -14.73
N LEU A 300 -15.07 -24.45 -15.49
CA LEU A 300 -15.52 -24.74 -16.85
C LEU A 300 -16.99 -25.15 -16.87
N ASN A 301 -17.40 -26.00 -15.93
CA ASN A 301 -18.81 -26.39 -15.77
C ASN A 301 -19.70 -25.19 -15.45
N LEU A 302 -19.31 -24.34 -14.49
CA LEU A 302 -20.05 -23.11 -14.16
C LEU A 302 -20.18 -22.17 -15.37
N TYR A 303 -19.11 -22.02 -16.16
CA TYR A 303 -19.13 -21.18 -17.35
C TYR A 303 -20.14 -21.72 -18.38
N HIS A 304 -20.06 -23.00 -18.72
CA HIS A 304 -20.94 -23.60 -19.73
C HIS A 304 -22.40 -23.62 -19.30
N THR A 305 -22.67 -23.82 -18.02
CA THR A 305 -24.05 -23.87 -17.48
C THR A 305 -24.66 -22.47 -17.37
N PHE A 306 -23.92 -21.46 -16.89
CA PHE A 306 -24.52 -20.18 -16.48
C PHE A 306 -23.98 -18.93 -17.20
N LEU A 307 -22.72 -18.93 -17.65
CA LEU A 307 -22.04 -17.71 -18.12
C LEU A 307 -21.88 -17.62 -19.65
N LYS A 308 -21.94 -18.76 -20.34
CA LYS A 308 -21.78 -18.85 -21.80
C LYS A 308 -22.89 -18.10 -22.52
N ASN A 309 -24.15 -18.40 -22.16
CA ASN A 309 -25.35 -17.85 -22.79
C ASN A 309 -26.18 -17.06 -21.77
N PRO A 310 -26.12 -15.71 -21.78
CA PRO A 310 -26.98 -14.88 -20.95
C PRO A 310 -28.46 -15.20 -21.15
N LYS A 311 -29.18 -15.45 -20.06
CA LYS A 311 -30.63 -15.69 -20.10
C LYS A 311 -31.36 -14.42 -20.53
N LYS A 312 -32.37 -14.59 -21.39
CA LYS A 312 -33.28 -13.49 -21.77
C LYS A 312 -34.12 -13.06 -20.57
N MET A 313 -34.55 -11.80 -20.57
CA MET A 313 -35.44 -11.27 -19.55
C MET A 313 -36.74 -12.09 -19.53
N ASN A 314 -37.19 -12.48 -18.33
CA ASN A 314 -38.50 -13.08 -18.13
C ASN A 314 -39.59 -12.04 -18.41
N THR A 315 -40.80 -12.48 -18.74
CA THR A 315 -41.94 -11.57 -18.88
C THR A 315 -42.18 -10.82 -17.57
N LEU A 316 -42.32 -9.49 -17.63
CA LEU A 316 -42.61 -8.68 -16.43
C LEU A 316 -44.01 -9.01 -15.90
N SER A 317 -44.14 -9.10 -14.59
CA SER A 317 -45.44 -9.09 -13.91
C SER A 317 -46.13 -7.72 -14.05
N GLU A 318 -47.45 -7.67 -13.86
CA GLU A 318 -48.21 -6.40 -13.92
C GLU A 318 -47.70 -5.36 -12.92
N LEU A 319 -47.28 -5.81 -11.73
CA LEU A 319 -46.69 -4.94 -10.71
C LEU A 319 -45.33 -4.39 -11.14
N GLU A 320 -44.46 -5.22 -11.71
CA GLU A 320 -43.16 -4.79 -12.22
C GLU A 320 -43.32 -3.85 -13.41
N GLN A 321 -44.28 -4.11 -14.29
CA GLN A 321 -44.58 -3.23 -15.43
C GLN A 321 -45.06 -1.86 -14.95
N THR A 322 -45.96 -1.83 -13.97
CA THR A 322 -46.45 -0.58 -13.36
C THR A 322 -45.30 0.17 -12.69
N THR A 323 -44.46 -0.52 -11.93
CA THR A 323 -43.28 0.05 -11.27
C THR A 323 -42.29 0.61 -12.28
N HIS A 324 -41.99 -0.14 -13.36
CA HIS A 324 -41.11 0.29 -14.44
C HIS A 324 -41.63 1.56 -15.13
N ASN A 325 -42.93 1.61 -15.42
CA ASN A 325 -43.57 2.72 -16.10
C ASN A 325 -43.53 3.99 -15.24
N ASN A 326 -43.86 3.88 -13.95
CA ASN A 326 -43.93 4.99 -13.01
C ASN A 326 -42.55 5.47 -12.50
N SER A 327 -41.51 4.64 -12.62
CA SER A 327 -40.18 4.99 -12.15
C SER A 327 -39.54 6.10 -12.97
N THR A 328 -39.05 7.13 -12.27
CA THR A 328 -38.38 8.30 -12.84
C THR A 328 -36.86 8.26 -12.71
N ASN A 329 -36.30 7.38 -11.89
CA ASN A 329 -34.86 7.30 -11.63
C ASN A 329 -34.28 5.92 -11.99
N CYS A 330 -33.03 5.91 -12.46
CA CYS A 330 -32.30 4.70 -12.78
C CYS A 330 -31.93 3.97 -11.49
N HIS A 331 -32.24 2.69 -11.37
CA HIS A 331 -31.92 1.91 -10.17
C HIS A 331 -30.40 1.65 -10.00
N ILE A 332 -29.57 1.87 -11.03
CA ILE A 332 -28.13 1.59 -11.03
C ILE A 332 -27.32 2.82 -10.59
N CYS A 333 -27.56 3.97 -11.24
CA CYS A 333 -26.83 5.20 -10.99
C CYS A 333 -27.61 6.23 -10.17
N GLU A 334 -28.89 5.96 -9.87
CA GLU A 334 -29.81 6.79 -9.08
C GLU A 334 -30.12 8.17 -9.70
N LYS A 335 -29.68 8.41 -10.94
CA LYS A 335 -29.98 9.63 -11.70
C LYS A 335 -31.32 9.52 -12.44
N PRO A 336 -31.97 10.66 -12.77
CA PRO A 336 -33.21 10.69 -13.54
C PRO A 336 -33.09 9.94 -14.89
N LEU A 337 -34.10 9.13 -15.21
CA LEU A 337 -34.29 8.46 -16.50
C LEU A 337 -34.90 9.46 -17.48
N LEU A 338 -34.26 9.60 -18.65
CA LEU A 338 -34.78 10.44 -19.73
C LEU A 338 -35.41 9.53 -20.79
N GLY A 339 -35.44 9.94 -22.06
CA GLY A 339 -35.96 9.14 -23.17
C GLY A 339 -35.20 7.83 -23.47
N ASP A 340 -34.24 7.44 -22.64
CA ASP A 340 -33.35 6.27 -22.79
C ASP A 340 -33.61 5.15 -21.77
N LYS A 341 -34.81 5.14 -21.16
CA LYS A 341 -35.25 4.14 -20.19
C LYS A 341 -35.35 2.74 -20.80
N VAL A 342 -34.64 1.78 -20.21
CA VAL A 342 -34.69 0.35 -20.56
C VAL A 342 -34.91 -0.51 -19.30
N ALA A 343 -35.33 -1.76 -19.50
CA ALA A 343 -35.46 -2.73 -18.43
C ALA A 343 -34.15 -3.51 -18.24
N ASP A 344 -33.54 -3.40 -17.06
CA ASP A 344 -32.38 -4.20 -16.66
C ASP A 344 -32.83 -5.52 -16.04
N HIS A 345 -32.09 -6.59 -16.32
CA HIS A 345 -32.41 -7.92 -15.81
C HIS A 345 -31.17 -8.73 -15.43
N CYS A 346 -31.39 -9.76 -14.64
CA CYS A 346 -30.34 -10.71 -14.29
C CYS A 346 -30.04 -11.65 -15.46
N HIS A 347 -28.82 -11.60 -15.98
CA HIS A 347 -28.37 -12.47 -17.08
C HIS A 347 -28.25 -13.95 -16.71
N ILE A 348 -28.41 -14.33 -15.44
CA ILE A 348 -28.45 -15.73 -15.00
C ILE A 348 -29.90 -16.19 -14.81
N THR A 349 -30.69 -15.48 -13.99
CA THR A 349 -32.04 -15.92 -13.63
C THR A 349 -33.13 -15.44 -14.59
N GLY A 350 -32.86 -14.39 -15.37
CA GLY A 350 -33.83 -13.71 -16.23
C GLY A 350 -34.68 -12.66 -15.50
N ASN A 351 -34.55 -12.56 -14.17
CA ASN A 351 -35.43 -11.71 -13.35
C ASN A 351 -35.18 -10.22 -13.59
N TYR A 352 -36.26 -9.45 -13.67
CA TYR A 352 -36.21 -8.00 -13.75
C TYR A 352 -35.58 -7.40 -12.48
N ARG A 353 -34.70 -6.42 -12.65
CA ARG A 353 -34.01 -5.74 -11.54
C ARG A 353 -34.49 -4.31 -11.34
N GLY A 354 -34.80 -3.62 -12.43
CA GLY A 354 -35.25 -2.25 -12.34
C GLY A 354 -35.08 -1.48 -13.66
N PRO A 355 -35.59 -0.24 -13.70
CA PRO A 355 -35.43 0.62 -14.85
C PRO A 355 -34.03 1.24 -14.85
N ALA A 356 -33.42 1.34 -16.01
CA ALA A 356 -32.05 1.84 -16.15
C ALA A 356 -31.87 2.68 -17.41
N HIS A 357 -30.83 3.53 -17.42
CA HIS A 357 -30.34 4.10 -18.68
C HIS A 357 -29.80 2.98 -19.56
N SER A 358 -29.92 3.12 -20.88
CA SER A 358 -29.39 2.16 -21.84
C SER A 358 -27.90 1.83 -21.59
N LEU A 359 -27.06 2.85 -21.38
CA LEU A 359 -25.64 2.66 -21.08
C LEU A 359 -25.38 2.09 -19.68
N CYS A 360 -26.22 2.41 -18.69
CA CYS A 360 -26.11 1.82 -17.35
C CYS A 360 -26.35 0.30 -17.44
N ASN A 361 -27.42 -0.12 -18.11
CA ASN A 361 -27.76 -1.52 -18.36
C ASN A 361 -26.62 -2.29 -19.05
N ILE A 362 -26.07 -1.74 -20.16
CA ILE A 362 -24.97 -2.38 -20.92
C ILE A 362 -23.72 -2.62 -20.06
N ASN A 363 -23.40 -1.68 -19.17
CA ASN A 363 -22.21 -1.75 -18.34
C ASN A 363 -22.43 -2.51 -17.02
N PHE A 364 -23.66 -2.71 -16.59
CA PHE A 364 -24.03 -3.43 -15.37
C PHE A 364 -24.11 -4.94 -15.64
N LYS A 365 -22.95 -5.51 -15.98
CA LYS A 365 -22.81 -6.93 -16.34
C LYS A 365 -22.08 -7.74 -15.29
N ILE A 366 -22.32 -9.05 -15.31
CA ILE A 366 -21.61 -10.03 -14.49
C ILE A 366 -20.10 -9.92 -14.77
N PRO A 367 -19.25 -9.94 -13.73
CA PRO A 367 -17.80 -9.90 -13.91
C PRO A 367 -17.29 -11.08 -14.74
N ASN A 368 -16.29 -10.85 -15.59
CA ASN A 368 -15.58 -11.90 -16.33
C ASN A 368 -14.49 -12.57 -15.47
N PHE A 369 -14.77 -12.79 -14.19
CA PHE A 369 -13.90 -13.49 -13.26
C PHE A 369 -14.71 -14.18 -12.17
N ILE A 370 -14.15 -15.25 -11.58
CA ILE A 370 -14.66 -15.89 -10.36
C ILE A 370 -13.63 -15.64 -9.24
N PRO A 371 -14.01 -15.00 -8.13
CA PRO A 371 -13.13 -14.79 -7.00
C PRO A 371 -12.90 -16.10 -6.22
N VAL A 372 -11.64 -16.36 -5.88
CA VAL A 372 -11.19 -17.42 -4.97
C VAL A 372 -10.67 -16.74 -3.72
N ILE A 373 -11.39 -16.88 -2.62
CA ILE A 373 -11.11 -16.25 -1.33
C ILE A 373 -10.37 -17.26 -0.45
N MET A 374 -9.17 -16.89 -0.01
CA MET A 374 -8.38 -17.64 0.96
C MET A 374 -7.89 -16.71 2.06
N HIS A 375 -7.72 -17.21 3.28
CA HIS A 375 -7.36 -16.38 4.43
C HIS A 375 -5.84 -16.30 4.61
N ASN A 376 -5.25 -15.11 4.47
CA ASN A 376 -3.80 -14.88 4.50
C ASN A 376 -3.05 -15.44 3.27
N LEU A 377 -3.76 -15.56 2.14
CA LEU A 377 -3.25 -15.97 0.83
C LEU A 377 -1.89 -15.37 0.48
N ARG A 378 -1.73 -14.04 0.64
CA ARG A 378 -0.52 -13.31 0.19
C ARG A 378 0.74 -13.75 0.90
N ASN A 379 0.64 -14.20 2.15
CA ASN A 379 1.81 -14.51 2.98
C ASN A 379 2.02 -16.01 3.18
N TYR A 380 1.04 -16.84 2.84
CA TYR A 380 1.08 -18.27 3.11
C TYR A 380 0.54 -19.09 1.92
N ASP A 381 -0.79 -19.22 1.75
CA ASP A 381 -1.38 -20.23 0.84
C ASP A 381 -0.92 -20.12 -0.61
N SER A 382 -0.77 -18.89 -1.13
CA SER A 382 -0.35 -18.71 -2.52
C SER A 382 0.99 -19.36 -2.83
N HIS A 383 1.89 -19.42 -1.85
CA HIS A 383 3.19 -20.05 -2.04
C HIS A 383 3.07 -21.58 -2.20
N LEU A 384 2.04 -22.21 -1.65
CA LEU A 384 1.85 -23.68 -1.70
C LEU A 384 1.60 -24.19 -3.12
N PHE A 385 0.81 -23.45 -3.92
CA PHE A 385 0.34 -23.95 -5.21
C PHE A 385 0.77 -23.12 -6.42
N ILE A 386 1.30 -21.90 -6.28
CA ILE A 386 1.55 -21.04 -7.45
C ILE A 386 2.60 -21.63 -8.40
N LYS A 387 3.61 -22.35 -7.89
CA LYS A 387 4.60 -23.06 -8.74
C LYS A 387 3.89 -24.08 -9.63
N THR A 388 3.05 -24.91 -9.03
CA THR A 388 2.27 -25.95 -9.72
C THR A 388 1.24 -25.37 -10.68
N MET A 389 0.63 -24.24 -10.32
CA MET A 389 -0.32 -23.52 -11.16
C MET A 389 0.28 -23.06 -12.49
N CYS A 390 1.59 -22.87 -12.53
CA CYS A 390 2.33 -22.42 -13.71
C CYS A 390 2.87 -23.57 -14.58
N SER A 391 2.81 -24.82 -14.12
CA SER A 391 3.42 -25.95 -14.81
C SER A 391 2.85 -26.20 -16.22
N ASN A 392 1.59 -25.82 -16.46
CA ASN A 392 0.93 -25.96 -17.76
C ASN A 392 1.22 -24.82 -18.75
N LYS A 393 2.22 -23.96 -18.47
CA LYS A 393 2.61 -22.81 -19.30
C LYS A 393 1.49 -21.79 -19.53
N GLU A 394 0.60 -21.66 -18.56
CA GLU A 394 -0.58 -20.81 -18.65
C GLU A 394 -0.30 -19.37 -18.21
N GLN A 395 -1.09 -18.43 -18.74
CA GLN A 395 -0.90 -17.01 -18.46
C GLN A 395 -1.44 -16.62 -17.08
N LEU A 396 -0.56 -16.08 -16.24
CA LEU A 396 -0.90 -15.42 -14.98
C LEU A 396 -0.70 -13.91 -15.08
N SER A 397 -1.64 -13.16 -14.51
CA SER A 397 -1.47 -11.72 -14.26
C SER A 397 -1.40 -11.46 -12.77
N VAL A 398 -0.44 -10.66 -12.33
CA VAL A 398 -0.20 -10.39 -10.90
C VAL A 398 -0.27 -8.91 -10.57
N ILE A 399 -0.78 -8.58 -9.38
CA ILE A 399 -0.62 -7.27 -8.74
C ILE A 399 0.45 -7.43 -7.66
N ALA A 400 1.71 -7.25 -8.06
CA ALA A 400 2.85 -7.56 -7.21
C ALA A 400 3.19 -6.46 -6.19
N GLN A 401 3.53 -6.88 -4.97
CA GLN A 401 4.23 -6.06 -3.99
C GLN A 401 5.74 -6.27 -4.09
N ASN A 402 6.16 -7.51 -4.34
CA ASN A 402 7.53 -7.90 -4.67
C ASN A 402 7.49 -9.17 -5.55
N LYS A 403 8.64 -9.78 -5.82
CA LYS A 403 8.74 -10.96 -6.70
C LYS A 403 7.94 -12.17 -6.19
N GLU A 404 7.68 -12.32 -4.90
CA GLU A 404 6.97 -13.48 -4.31
C GLU A 404 5.63 -13.17 -3.65
N LYS A 405 5.38 -11.91 -3.25
CA LYS A 405 4.15 -11.49 -2.57
C LYS A 405 3.28 -10.66 -3.50
N TYR A 406 2.07 -11.17 -3.74
CA TYR A 406 1.09 -10.53 -4.62
C TYR A 406 -0.12 -10.08 -3.82
N ILE A 407 -0.59 -8.85 -4.06
CA ILE A 407 -1.87 -8.36 -3.52
C ILE A 407 -3.02 -9.24 -4.02
N SER A 408 -2.93 -9.65 -5.29
CA SER A 408 -3.82 -10.60 -5.96
C SER A 408 -3.13 -11.09 -7.23
N PHE A 409 -3.55 -12.25 -7.72
CA PHE A 409 -3.17 -12.77 -9.03
C PHE A 409 -4.39 -13.42 -9.69
N GLU A 410 -4.37 -13.45 -11.02
CA GLU A 410 -5.44 -14.03 -11.82
C GLU A 410 -4.90 -15.07 -12.79
N LYS A 411 -5.56 -16.23 -12.80
CA LYS A 411 -5.35 -17.30 -13.78
C LYS A 411 -6.39 -17.21 -14.87
N HIS A 412 -5.95 -17.13 -16.13
CA HIS A 412 -6.83 -17.01 -17.28
C HIS A 412 -7.12 -18.39 -17.87
N ILE A 413 -8.33 -18.90 -17.64
CA ILE A 413 -8.78 -20.20 -18.16
C ILE A 413 -9.43 -19.97 -19.53
N LEU A 414 -9.02 -20.74 -20.53
CA LEU A 414 -9.69 -20.77 -21.84
C LEU A 414 -11.02 -21.52 -21.71
N VAL A 415 -12.14 -20.84 -21.95
CA VAL A 415 -13.49 -21.40 -21.74
C VAL A 415 -14.31 -21.55 -23.03
N ASP A 416 -13.99 -20.81 -24.09
CA ASP A 416 -14.70 -20.93 -25.37
C ASP A 416 -13.91 -20.34 -26.53
N ASN A 417 -14.37 -20.57 -27.77
CA ASN A 417 -13.94 -19.86 -28.96
C ASN A 417 -15.15 -19.23 -29.65
N TYR A 418 -15.03 -17.99 -30.14
CA TYR A 418 -16.09 -17.31 -30.87
C TYR A 418 -15.56 -16.69 -32.17
N PHE A 419 -16.41 -16.63 -33.18
CA PHE A 419 -16.07 -15.98 -34.44
C PHE A 419 -16.35 -14.49 -34.35
N ASP A 420 -15.31 -13.67 -34.49
CA ASP A 420 -15.45 -12.22 -34.53
C ASP A 420 -15.81 -11.79 -35.96
N GLN A 421 -17.04 -11.31 -36.14
CA GLN A 421 -17.57 -10.89 -37.45
C GLN A 421 -16.83 -9.68 -38.05
N HIS A 422 -16.23 -8.82 -37.21
CA HIS A 422 -15.47 -7.66 -37.67
C HIS A 422 -14.08 -8.07 -38.16
N THR A 423 -13.40 -8.94 -37.41
CA THR A 423 -12.03 -9.37 -37.77
C THR A 423 -11.99 -10.62 -38.64
N LYS A 424 -13.14 -11.26 -38.90
CA LYS A 424 -13.28 -12.56 -39.60
C LYS A 424 -12.38 -13.67 -39.06
N ASN A 425 -12.05 -13.61 -37.78
CA ASN A 425 -11.10 -14.49 -37.12
C ASN A 425 -11.72 -15.16 -35.90
N LEU A 426 -11.31 -16.39 -35.63
CA LEU A 426 -11.68 -17.11 -34.42
C LEU A 426 -10.93 -16.53 -33.22
N LYS A 427 -11.67 -15.90 -32.30
CA LYS A 427 -11.13 -15.36 -31.05
C LYS A 427 -11.40 -16.31 -29.90
N LYS A 428 -10.43 -16.41 -28.99
CA LYS A 428 -10.54 -17.20 -27.76
C LYS A 428 -11.26 -16.37 -26.68
N ARG A 429 -12.09 -17.03 -25.87
CA ARG A 429 -12.78 -16.44 -24.72
C ARG A 429 -12.19 -17.03 -23.45
N ASN A 430 -11.74 -16.17 -22.56
CA ASN A 430 -11.14 -16.56 -21.29
C ASN A 430 -12.02 -16.10 -20.11
N LEU A 431 -12.05 -16.89 -19.06
CA LEU A 431 -12.60 -16.55 -17.75
C LEU A 431 -11.45 -16.54 -16.73
N SER A 432 -11.40 -15.52 -15.89
CA SER A 432 -10.29 -15.38 -14.93
C SER A 432 -10.68 -15.93 -13.55
N LEU A 433 -9.84 -16.78 -12.96
CA LEU A 433 -9.88 -17.07 -11.53
C LEU A 433 -9.07 -16.01 -10.80
N ARG A 434 -9.72 -15.22 -9.95
CA ARG A 434 -9.09 -14.12 -9.21
C ARG A 434 -8.87 -14.52 -7.76
N PHE A 435 -7.62 -14.69 -7.36
CA PHE A 435 -7.27 -15.05 -5.99
C PHE A 435 -7.22 -13.80 -5.11
N ILE A 436 -7.98 -13.80 -4.02
CA ILE A 436 -8.18 -12.67 -3.11
C ILE A 436 -7.87 -13.12 -1.68
N ASP A 437 -7.07 -12.31 -1.01
CA ASP A 437 -6.74 -12.52 0.40
C ASP A 437 -7.82 -11.89 1.30
N SER A 438 -8.59 -12.71 2.01
CA SER A 438 -9.62 -12.20 2.94
C SER A 438 -9.02 -11.41 4.10
N PHE A 439 -7.75 -11.64 4.46
CA PHE A 439 -7.05 -10.89 5.51
C PHE A 439 -6.79 -9.43 5.11
N GLN A 440 -6.80 -9.11 3.81
CA GLN A 440 -6.75 -7.72 3.31
C GLN A 440 -8.08 -6.98 3.45
N PHE A 441 -9.13 -7.67 3.92
CA PHE A 441 -10.41 -7.10 4.31
C PHE A 441 -10.66 -7.20 5.81
N LEU A 442 -10.38 -8.37 6.38
CA LEU A 442 -10.67 -8.75 7.76
C LEU A 442 -9.35 -9.12 8.44
N SER A 443 -8.66 -8.14 9.01
CA SER A 443 -7.30 -8.30 9.55
C SER A 443 -7.27 -8.95 10.96
N PHE A 444 -8.03 -10.02 11.15
CA PHE A 444 -8.11 -10.83 12.36
C PHE A 444 -7.86 -12.31 12.00
N SER A 445 -7.48 -13.13 12.98
CA SER A 445 -7.43 -14.57 12.77
C SER A 445 -8.83 -15.12 12.51
N LEU A 446 -8.90 -16.25 11.81
CA LEU A 446 -10.17 -16.94 11.55
C LEU A 446 -10.91 -17.29 12.85
N SER A 447 -10.19 -17.67 13.92
CA SER A 447 -10.78 -17.92 15.25
C SER A 447 -11.56 -16.71 15.76
N ASN A 448 -10.91 -15.56 15.82
CA ASN A 448 -11.49 -14.33 16.35
C ASN A 448 -12.67 -13.85 15.50
N LEU A 449 -12.66 -14.15 14.19
CA LEU A 449 -13.78 -13.84 13.31
C LEU A 449 -14.95 -14.80 13.55
N ALA A 450 -14.69 -16.10 13.69
CA ALA A 450 -15.69 -17.13 13.96
C ALA A 450 -16.42 -16.87 15.28
N ASP A 451 -15.70 -16.49 16.34
CA ASP A 451 -16.25 -16.21 17.68
C ASP A 451 -17.29 -15.07 17.67
N THR A 452 -17.28 -14.22 16.64
CA THR A 452 -18.23 -13.11 16.51
C THR A 452 -19.53 -13.49 15.79
N LEU A 453 -19.58 -14.64 15.13
CA LEU A 453 -20.76 -15.08 14.41
C LEU A 453 -21.79 -15.67 15.38
N LYS A 454 -23.06 -15.30 15.18
CA LYS A 454 -24.20 -15.98 15.80
C LYS A 454 -24.61 -17.21 15.01
N ASP A 455 -25.36 -18.10 15.64
CA ASP A 455 -25.85 -19.35 15.05
C ASP A 455 -26.60 -19.11 13.73
N GLU A 456 -27.42 -18.06 13.65
CA GLU A 456 -28.18 -17.73 12.43
C GLU A 456 -27.31 -17.18 11.28
N GLN A 457 -26.08 -16.79 11.60
CA GLN A 457 -25.10 -16.29 10.64
C GLN A 457 -24.23 -17.41 10.06
N CYS A 458 -24.16 -18.58 10.72
CA CYS A 458 -23.42 -19.77 10.28
C CYS A 458 -24.27 -20.64 9.33
N LYS A 459 -24.68 -20.07 8.19
CA LYS A 459 -25.63 -20.71 7.27
C LYS A 459 -25.00 -21.84 6.49
N GLU A 460 -23.76 -21.68 6.03
CA GLU A 460 -23.11 -22.69 5.20
C GLU A 460 -22.67 -23.89 6.04
N ILE A 461 -22.20 -23.67 7.27
CA ILE A 461 -21.89 -24.77 8.21
C ILE A 461 -23.15 -25.56 8.54
N LYS A 462 -24.25 -24.90 8.92
CA LYS A 462 -25.50 -25.57 9.32
C LYS A 462 -26.12 -26.44 8.24
N LYS A 463 -25.84 -26.16 6.96
CA LYS A 463 -26.30 -26.99 5.84
C LYS A 463 -25.54 -28.31 5.69
N ILE A 464 -24.26 -28.31 6.06
CA ILE A 464 -23.41 -29.50 5.95
C ILE A 464 -23.50 -30.34 7.23
N PHE A 465 -23.68 -29.67 8.37
CA PHE A 465 -23.85 -30.30 9.67
C PHE A 465 -25.26 -29.99 10.21
N GLU A 466 -26.23 -30.81 9.81
CA GLU A 466 -27.63 -30.65 10.21
C GLU A 466 -27.88 -31.03 11.68
N ASP A 467 -27.05 -31.95 12.22
CA ASP A 467 -27.10 -32.32 13.63
C ASP A 467 -26.66 -31.15 14.52
N GLU A 468 -27.48 -30.85 15.54
CA GLU A 468 -27.28 -29.68 16.41
C GLU A 468 -26.05 -29.81 17.31
N GLU A 469 -25.64 -31.02 17.71
CA GLU A 469 -24.41 -31.21 18.47
C GLU A 469 -23.17 -31.02 17.59
N GLN A 470 -23.16 -31.59 16.38
CA GLN A 470 -22.09 -31.41 15.39
C GLN A 470 -21.96 -29.94 14.98
N PHE A 471 -23.07 -29.27 14.67
CA PHE A 471 -23.10 -27.86 14.32
C PHE A 471 -22.46 -26.98 15.40
N LYS A 472 -22.84 -27.18 16.66
CA LYS A 472 -22.32 -26.39 17.80
C LYS A 472 -20.82 -26.55 18.00
N LEU A 473 -20.27 -27.72 17.66
CA LEU A 473 -18.83 -27.98 17.75
C LEU A 473 -18.06 -27.37 16.57
N ILE A 474 -18.55 -27.53 15.35
CA ILE A 474 -17.85 -27.16 14.12
C ILE A 474 -17.93 -25.67 13.80
N ARG A 475 -18.93 -24.96 14.32
CA ARG A 475 -19.05 -23.50 14.16
C ARG A 475 -17.99 -22.69 14.92
N GLN A 476 -17.15 -23.34 15.73
CA GLN A 476 -16.01 -22.73 16.40
C GLN A 476 -14.73 -23.28 15.79
N LYS A 477 -13.69 -22.44 15.65
CA LYS A 477 -12.42 -22.90 15.10
C LYS A 477 -11.88 -24.08 15.90
N GLY A 478 -11.55 -25.19 15.25
CA GLY A 478 -10.95 -26.37 15.88
C GLY A 478 -9.54 -26.10 16.43
N VAL A 479 -8.93 -27.12 17.04
CA VAL A 479 -7.49 -27.14 17.34
C VAL A 479 -6.83 -28.24 16.54
N PHE A 480 -5.60 -28.02 16.07
CA PHE A 480 -4.86 -29.01 15.28
C PHE A 480 -3.41 -29.08 15.74
N PRO A 481 -2.80 -30.28 15.88
CA PRO A 481 -1.47 -30.43 16.44
C PRO A 481 -0.38 -30.19 15.37
N TYR A 482 -0.31 -28.97 14.83
CA TYR A 482 0.61 -28.61 13.72
C TYR A 482 2.07 -29.03 13.95
N SER A 483 2.63 -28.74 15.12
CA SER A 483 4.02 -29.09 15.46
C SER A 483 4.26 -30.60 15.51
N TYR A 484 3.22 -31.41 15.75
CA TYR A 484 3.30 -32.86 15.81
C TYR A 484 3.27 -33.49 14.42
N ILE A 485 2.48 -32.94 13.49
CA ILE A 485 2.29 -33.48 12.13
C ILE A 485 3.46 -33.11 11.23
N ASP A 486 4.54 -33.89 11.35
CA ASP A 486 5.81 -33.69 10.66
C ASP A 486 6.08 -34.73 9.55
N SER A 487 5.20 -35.73 9.40
CA SER A 487 5.26 -36.77 8.38
C SER A 487 3.87 -37.24 7.95
N PHE A 488 3.77 -37.94 6.80
CA PHE A 488 2.50 -38.48 6.31
C PHE A 488 2.02 -39.66 7.17
N GLU A 489 2.94 -40.45 7.73
CA GLU A 489 2.63 -41.62 8.57
C GLU A 489 1.85 -41.22 9.82
N LYS A 490 2.13 -40.03 10.37
CA LYS A 490 1.38 -39.50 11.53
C LYS A 490 -0.08 -39.22 11.23
N LEU A 491 -0.46 -39.00 9.98
CA LEU A 491 -1.87 -38.85 9.60
C LEU A 491 -2.64 -40.18 9.69
N GLU A 492 -1.93 -41.32 9.64
CA GLU A 492 -2.53 -42.66 9.72
C GLU A 492 -2.62 -43.18 11.17
N GLU A 493 -2.13 -42.41 12.15
CA GLU A 493 -2.28 -42.76 13.57
C GLU A 493 -3.75 -42.77 13.98
N THR A 494 -4.15 -43.80 14.72
CA THR A 494 -5.56 -44.10 15.06
C THR A 494 -6.01 -43.52 16.41
N ALA A 495 -5.25 -42.57 16.96
CA ALA A 495 -5.59 -41.86 18.18
C ALA A 495 -5.05 -40.42 18.13
N LEU A 496 -5.73 -39.48 18.80
CA LEU A 496 -5.20 -38.14 18.97
C LEU A 496 -3.93 -38.15 19.85
N PRO A 497 -2.95 -37.29 19.54
CA PRO A 497 -1.74 -37.17 20.33
C PRO A 497 -2.06 -36.54 21.69
N LYS A 498 -1.14 -36.67 22.66
CA LYS A 498 -1.32 -36.09 24.00
C LYS A 498 -1.41 -34.57 23.92
N LYS A 499 -2.11 -33.95 24.87
CA LYS A 499 -2.27 -32.48 24.97
C LYS A 499 -0.96 -31.69 24.78
N ASP A 500 0.14 -32.14 25.37
CA ASP A 500 1.44 -31.45 25.27
C ASP A 500 1.98 -31.37 23.82
N GLN A 501 1.56 -32.29 22.95
CA GLN A 501 1.96 -32.34 21.54
C GLN A 501 1.13 -31.40 20.66
N PHE A 502 0.08 -30.77 21.20
CA PHE A 502 -0.64 -29.66 20.56
C PHE A 502 0.04 -28.29 20.75
N PHE A 503 1.22 -28.24 21.38
CA PHE A 503 1.94 -27.00 21.60
C PHE A 503 2.21 -26.23 20.30
N ASN A 504 1.83 -24.96 20.26
CA ASN A 504 2.03 -24.10 19.10
C ASN A 504 3.33 -23.31 19.23
N SER A 505 4.36 -23.75 18.50
CA SER A 505 5.67 -23.10 18.49
C SER A 505 5.66 -21.66 17.94
N LEU A 506 4.65 -21.28 17.14
CA LEU A 506 4.53 -19.93 16.56
C LEU A 506 3.95 -18.91 17.54
N THR A 507 3.13 -19.36 18.49
CA THR A 507 2.55 -18.50 19.53
C THR A 507 3.19 -18.72 20.89
N ASP A 508 3.99 -19.78 21.06
CA ASP A 508 4.63 -20.18 22.31
C ASP A 508 3.57 -20.45 23.40
N GLU A 509 2.49 -21.15 23.01
CA GLU A 509 1.31 -21.40 23.85
C GLU A 509 0.84 -22.87 23.72
N HIS A 510 0.39 -23.43 24.86
CA HIS A 510 -0.33 -24.71 24.89
C HIS A 510 -1.82 -24.47 24.66
N ILE A 511 -2.52 -25.48 24.14
CA ILE A 511 -3.98 -25.50 24.15
C ILE A 511 -4.50 -25.66 25.58
N THR A 512 -5.70 -25.16 25.82
CA THR A 512 -6.44 -25.30 27.09
C THR A 512 -6.95 -26.73 27.30
N ASP A 513 -7.34 -27.07 28.53
CA ASP A 513 -7.97 -28.37 28.80
C ASP A 513 -9.33 -28.49 28.10
N GLU A 514 -10.09 -27.40 28.05
CA GLU A 514 -11.38 -27.34 27.36
C GLU A 514 -11.23 -27.56 25.85
N GLU A 515 -10.21 -26.96 25.22
CA GLU A 515 -9.93 -27.18 23.79
C GLU A 515 -9.53 -28.63 23.50
N TYR A 516 -8.73 -29.26 24.36
CA TYR A 516 -8.34 -30.66 24.18
C TYR A 516 -9.53 -31.61 24.38
N GLN A 517 -10.37 -31.38 25.40
CA GLN A 517 -11.61 -32.15 25.58
C GLN A 517 -12.56 -31.99 24.40
N ARG A 518 -12.65 -30.78 23.84
CA ARG A 518 -13.42 -30.55 22.61
C ARG A 518 -12.85 -31.30 21.41
N ALA A 519 -11.53 -31.37 21.26
CA ALA A 519 -10.88 -32.15 20.22
C ALA A 519 -11.22 -33.65 20.33
N LEU A 520 -11.20 -34.21 21.55
CA LEU A 520 -11.66 -35.57 21.83
C LEU A 520 -13.15 -35.76 21.49
N LYS A 521 -14.02 -34.82 21.89
CA LYS A 521 -15.45 -34.89 21.53
C LYS A 521 -15.66 -34.85 20.01
N VAL A 522 -14.91 -34.04 19.27
CA VAL A 522 -14.95 -34.02 17.80
C VAL A 522 -14.46 -35.35 17.23
N TRP A 523 -13.36 -35.90 17.74
CA TRP A 523 -12.86 -37.21 17.33
C TRP A 523 -13.93 -38.30 17.46
N ASP A 524 -14.58 -38.37 18.63
CA ASP A 524 -15.59 -39.38 18.92
C ASP A 524 -16.89 -39.16 18.12
N LEU A 525 -17.39 -37.92 18.07
CA LEU A 525 -18.67 -37.58 17.44
C LEU A 525 -18.65 -37.74 15.91
N PHE A 526 -17.49 -37.49 15.29
CA PHE A 526 -17.29 -37.69 13.85
C PHE A 526 -16.69 -39.05 13.52
N GLU A 527 -16.62 -39.96 14.49
CA GLU A 527 -16.12 -41.33 14.32
C GLU A 527 -14.75 -41.36 13.60
N CYS A 528 -13.83 -40.50 14.02
CA CYS A 528 -12.53 -40.37 13.37
C CYS A 528 -11.70 -41.64 13.59
N GLU A 529 -11.35 -42.33 12.50
CA GLU A 529 -10.52 -43.55 12.54
C GLU A 529 -9.01 -43.21 12.60
N SER A 530 -8.63 -42.02 12.12
CA SER A 530 -7.24 -41.56 12.02
C SER A 530 -7.11 -40.04 12.21
N ILE A 531 -5.91 -39.56 12.54
CA ILE A 531 -5.59 -38.12 12.58
C ILE A 531 -5.88 -37.45 11.23
N GLY A 532 -5.71 -38.16 10.12
CA GLY A 532 -6.10 -37.68 8.81
C GLY A 532 -7.60 -37.39 8.73
N ASN A 533 -8.47 -38.26 9.26
CA ASN A 533 -9.92 -38.01 9.25
C ASN A 533 -10.26 -36.78 10.10
N TYR A 534 -9.63 -36.65 11.25
CA TYR A 534 -9.76 -35.46 12.10
C TYR A 534 -9.30 -34.19 11.35
N SER A 535 -8.19 -34.26 10.62
CA SER A 535 -7.70 -33.17 9.76
C SER A 535 -8.69 -32.79 8.67
N ASP A 536 -9.37 -33.74 8.04
CA ASP A 536 -10.37 -33.45 7.00
C ASP A 536 -11.57 -32.69 7.57
N ILE A 537 -12.01 -33.04 8.79
CA ILE A 537 -13.09 -32.32 9.49
C ILE A 537 -12.63 -30.92 9.91
N TYR A 538 -11.39 -30.78 10.39
CA TYR A 538 -10.79 -29.49 10.72
C TYR A 538 -10.75 -28.55 9.51
N LEU A 539 -10.24 -29.04 8.38
CA LEU A 539 -10.12 -28.26 7.14
C LEU A 539 -11.48 -27.90 6.53
N LEU A 540 -12.46 -28.82 6.62
CA LEU A 540 -13.84 -28.58 6.25
C LEU A 540 -14.46 -27.45 7.10
N SER A 541 -14.27 -27.49 8.43
CA SER A 541 -14.71 -26.44 9.35
C SER A 541 -14.13 -25.07 8.96
N ASP A 542 -12.81 -24.99 8.79
CA ASP A 542 -12.12 -23.73 8.47
C ASP A 542 -12.60 -23.12 7.13
N THR A 543 -12.78 -23.94 6.11
CA THR A 543 -13.26 -23.51 4.79
C THR A 543 -14.69 -22.94 4.86
N LEU A 544 -15.60 -23.60 5.59
CA LEU A 544 -16.98 -23.15 5.74
C LEU A 544 -17.10 -21.94 6.67
N LEU A 545 -16.30 -21.87 7.73
CA LEU A 545 -16.21 -20.69 8.59
C LEU A 545 -15.80 -19.48 7.78
N LEU A 546 -14.78 -19.61 6.92
CA LEU A 546 -14.36 -18.54 6.02
C LEU A 546 -15.50 -18.10 5.09
N ALA A 547 -16.26 -19.06 4.54
CA ALA A 547 -17.42 -18.77 3.70
C ALA A 547 -18.49 -17.98 4.45
N ASP A 548 -18.91 -18.44 5.63
CA ASP A 548 -19.90 -17.75 6.46
C ASP A 548 -19.43 -16.35 6.89
N ILE A 549 -18.18 -16.22 7.35
CA ILE A 549 -17.59 -14.93 7.73
C ILE A 549 -17.64 -13.95 6.56
N PHE A 550 -17.14 -14.35 5.39
CA PHE A 550 -17.03 -13.44 4.25
C PHE A 550 -18.40 -13.15 3.62
N GLU A 551 -19.34 -14.11 3.58
CA GLU A 551 -20.71 -13.85 3.12
C GLU A 551 -21.47 -12.89 4.04
N ASN A 552 -21.28 -12.98 5.37
CA ASN A 552 -21.84 -12.00 6.31
C ASN A 552 -21.19 -10.62 6.12
N PHE A 553 -19.88 -10.57 5.88
CA PHE A 553 -19.19 -9.34 5.53
C PHE A 553 -19.70 -8.72 4.21
N ARG A 554 -19.94 -9.54 3.18
CA ARG A 554 -20.55 -9.12 1.91
C ARG A 554 -21.92 -8.49 2.13
N LYS A 555 -22.79 -9.13 2.92
CA LYS A 555 -24.12 -8.61 3.27
C LYS A 555 -24.01 -7.24 3.95
N THR A 556 -23.10 -7.11 4.90
CA THR A 556 -22.86 -5.86 5.64
C THR A 556 -22.36 -4.73 4.73
N CYS A 557 -21.42 -5.03 3.80
CA CYS A 557 -20.93 -4.06 2.83
C CYS A 557 -22.00 -3.65 1.81
N LEU A 558 -22.81 -4.60 1.34
CA LEU A 558 -23.91 -4.33 0.41
C LEU A 558 -25.01 -3.49 1.06
N SER A 559 -25.36 -3.76 2.32
CA SER A 559 -26.37 -2.97 3.02
C SER A 559 -25.89 -1.54 3.29
N THR A 560 -24.64 -1.41 3.77
CA THR A 560 -24.05 -0.15 4.25
C THR A 560 -23.53 0.73 3.12
N TYR A 561 -22.70 0.16 2.23
CA TYR A 561 -21.96 0.89 1.20
C TYR A 561 -22.50 0.68 -0.22
N LYS A 562 -23.49 -0.21 -0.40
CA LYS A 562 -24.01 -0.63 -1.71
C LYS A 562 -22.96 -1.27 -2.63
N LEU A 563 -21.86 -1.76 -2.08
CA LEU A 563 -20.75 -2.35 -2.83
C LEU A 563 -20.47 -3.78 -2.36
N ASP A 564 -20.26 -4.70 -3.30
CA ASP A 564 -19.89 -6.07 -2.98
C ASP A 564 -18.35 -6.20 -2.91
N PRO A 565 -17.78 -6.61 -1.75
CA PRO A 565 -16.33 -6.74 -1.58
C PRO A 565 -15.68 -7.75 -2.51
N ALA A 566 -16.43 -8.69 -3.09
CA ALA A 566 -15.93 -9.64 -4.07
C ALA A 566 -15.44 -8.99 -5.39
N HIS A 567 -15.76 -7.71 -5.65
CA HIS A 567 -15.21 -6.95 -6.78
C HIS A 567 -13.86 -6.29 -6.50
N PHE A 568 -13.41 -6.30 -5.25
CA PHE A 568 -12.23 -5.55 -4.80
C PHE A 568 -11.10 -6.50 -4.43
N TYR A 569 -9.88 -5.97 -4.40
CA TYR A 569 -8.69 -6.71 -3.95
C TYR A 569 -8.38 -6.47 -2.46
N THR A 570 -8.83 -5.33 -1.91
CA THR A 570 -8.54 -4.91 -0.54
C THR A 570 -9.69 -4.05 0.00
N PHE A 571 -9.87 -4.02 1.32
CA PHE A 571 -10.87 -3.15 1.95
C PHE A 571 -10.59 -1.65 1.79
N PRO A 572 -9.34 -1.14 1.86
CA PRO A 572 -9.05 0.25 1.52
C PRO A 572 -9.52 0.65 0.11
N GLY A 573 -9.44 -0.26 -0.87
CA GLY A 573 -9.98 -0.03 -2.21
C GLY A 573 -11.51 0.09 -2.22
N LEU A 574 -12.20 -0.76 -1.47
CA LEU A 574 -13.66 -0.69 -1.30
C LEU A 574 -14.07 0.60 -0.61
N SER A 575 -13.43 0.93 0.52
CA SER A 575 -13.77 2.09 1.33
C SER A 575 -13.59 3.40 0.57
N TRP A 576 -12.55 3.52 -0.27
CA TRP A 576 -12.37 4.69 -1.14
C TRP A 576 -13.50 4.86 -2.14
N GLU A 577 -13.97 3.78 -2.78
CA GLU A 577 -15.11 3.87 -3.70
C GLU A 577 -16.44 4.07 -3.00
N ALA A 578 -16.63 3.47 -1.82
CA ALA A 578 -17.77 3.74 -0.95
C ALA A 578 -17.83 5.23 -0.56
N CYS A 579 -16.68 5.80 -0.22
CA CYS A 579 -16.55 7.22 0.10
C CYS A 579 -16.92 8.11 -1.09
N LEU A 580 -16.34 7.87 -2.28
CA LEU A 580 -16.69 8.65 -3.48
C LEU A 580 -18.18 8.53 -3.83
N ARG A 581 -18.77 7.33 -3.70
CA ARG A 581 -20.20 7.11 -3.95
C ARG A 581 -21.07 7.85 -2.94
N TYR A 582 -20.81 7.67 -1.65
CA TYR A 582 -21.61 8.25 -0.57
C TYR A 582 -21.49 9.77 -0.54
N THR A 583 -20.30 10.29 -0.85
CA THR A 583 -20.06 11.73 -0.85
C THR A 583 -20.55 12.40 -2.14
N GLY A 584 -20.54 11.70 -3.28
CA GLY A 584 -20.83 12.29 -4.58
C GLY A 584 -19.84 13.39 -4.97
N ILE A 585 -18.67 13.45 -4.30
CA ILE A 585 -17.67 14.48 -4.55
C ILE A 585 -17.02 14.28 -5.92
N GLU A 586 -16.72 15.40 -6.58
CA GLU A 586 -15.84 15.45 -7.74
C GLU A 586 -14.56 16.16 -7.31
N LEU A 587 -13.41 15.50 -7.48
CA LEU A 587 -12.10 16.03 -7.11
C LEU A 587 -11.30 16.33 -8.36
N GLU A 588 -10.73 17.54 -8.47
CA GLU A 588 -9.78 17.87 -9.53
C GLU A 588 -8.43 17.19 -9.23
N LEU A 589 -7.93 16.40 -10.16
CA LEU A 589 -6.58 15.85 -10.14
C LEU A 589 -5.61 16.89 -10.70
N LEU A 590 -4.40 16.92 -10.12
CA LEU A 590 -3.35 17.86 -10.53
C LEU A 590 -2.91 17.56 -11.96
N THR A 591 -2.96 18.60 -12.79
CA THR A 591 -2.53 18.57 -14.20
C THR A 591 -1.19 19.27 -14.41
N ASP A 592 -0.77 20.09 -13.44
CA ASP A 592 0.53 20.74 -13.37
C ASP A 592 1.53 19.84 -12.61
N PRO A 593 2.60 19.37 -13.28
CA PRO A 593 3.66 18.61 -12.61
C PRO A 593 4.35 19.34 -11.47
N ASP A 594 4.48 20.67 -11.54
CA ASP A 594 5.12 21.47 -10.48
C ASP A 594 4.27 21.39 -9.21
N MET A 595 2.94 21.50 -9.33
CA MET A 595 2.02 21.31 -8.22
C MET A 595 2.06 19.88 -7.67
N LEU A 596 2.16 18.88 -8.55
CA LEU A 596 2.28 17.48 -8.14
C LEU A 596 3.51 17.27 -7.24
N HIS A 597 4.69 17.69 -7.68
CA HIS A 597 5.92 17.57 -6.91
C HIS A 597 5.86 18.39 -5.62
N PHE A 598 5.28 19.59 -5.68
CA PHE A 598 5.07 20.46 -4.52
C PHE A 598 4.30 19.74 -3.39
N PHE A 599 3.23 19.00 -3.70
CA PHE A 599 2.54 18.19 -2.70
C PHE A 599 3.27 16.90 -2.36
N LYS A 600 3.73 16.14 -3.36
CA LYS A 600 4.33 14.81 -3.22
C LYS A 600 5.56 14.83 -2.31
N ASN A 601 6.47 15.78 -2.53
CA ASN A 601 7.74 15.87 -1.80
C ASN A 601 7.56 16.40 -0.38
N SER A 602 6.36 16.89 -0.06
CA SER A 602 6.04 17.57 1.20
C SER A 602 5.20 16.73 2.16
N VAL A 603 4.82 15.51 1.75
CA VAL A 603 4.06 14.57 2.59
C VAL A 603 4.92 14.09 3.76
N ARG A 604 4.49 14.45 4.99
CA ARG A 604 5.17 14.10 6.25
C ARG A 604 4.18 13.44 7.21
N GLY A 605 4.41 12.16 7.49
CA GLY A 605 3.56 11.33 8.34
C GLY A 605 3.57 11.73 9.82
N GLY A 606 3.01 10.86 10.67
CA GLY A 606 3.00 11.03 12.12
C GLY A 606 4.41 11.07 12.72
N VAL A 607 4.61 11.93 13.70
CA VAL A 607 5.86 12.05 14.45
C VAL A 607 5.95 10.94 15.48
N SER A 608 7.12 10.31 15.62
CA SER A 608 7.38 9.40 16.74
C SER A 608 8.80 9.61 17.25
N SER A 609 8.91 9.91 18.54
CA SER A 609 10.17 10.24 19.19
C SER A 609 10.12 9.90 20.68
N CYS A 610 11.24 9.45 21.23
CA CYS A 610 11.49 9.40 22.66
C CYS A 610 12.21 10.70 23.06
N ILE A 611 11.65 11.49 23.97
CA ILE A 611 12.17 12.80 24.38
C ILE A 611 12.96 12.65 25.68
N THR A 612 12.33 12.03 26.68
CA THR A 612 12.96 11.71 27.96
C THR A 612 12.85 10.21 28.17
N ARG A 613 13.97 9.54 28.36
CA ARG A 613 14.08 8.07 28.30
C ARG A 613 13.59 7.37 29.57
N LYS A 614 13.47 8.09 30.68
CA LYS A 614 13.08 7.55 31.98
C LYS A 614 12.24 8.56 32.75
N SER A 615 11.17 8.08 33.37
CA SER A 615 10.46 8.82 34.42
C SER A 615 9.82 7.83 35.41
N GLU A 616 9.80 8.20 36.68
CA GLU A 616 9.15 7.48 37.76
C GLU A 616 8.22 8.44 38.50
N ALA A 617 6.97 8.04 38.67
CA ALA A 617 5.93 8.86 39.29
C ALA A 617 6.04 8.85 40.83
N ASN A 618 5.53 9.90 41.46
CA ASN A 618 5.39 10.01 42.90
C ASN A 618 4.11 10.77 43.21
N ASN A 619 2.99 10.10 43.44
CA ASN A 619 1.71 10.78 43.72
C ASN A 619 0.85 9.99 44.71
N PRO A 620 -0.13 10.63 45.39
CA PRO A 620 -0.91 10.01 46.47
C PRO A 620 -1.72 8.77 46.08
N PHE A 621 -1.90 8.48 44.80
CA PHE A 621 -2.63 7.31 44.32
C PHE A 621 -1.74 6.07 44.14
N LEU A 622 -0.44 6.18 44.43
CA LEU A 622 0.51 5.08 44.36
C LEU A 622 0.79 4.54 45.77
N SER A 623 0.92 3.21 45.88
CA SER A 623 1.27 2.51 47.12
C SER A 623 2.65 2.89 47.66
N ASN A 624 3.59 3.27 46.78
CA ASN A 624 4.95 3.70 47.13
C ASN A 624 5.09 5.23 47.24
N PHE A 625 4.00 5.97 47.44
CA PHE A 625 4.01 7.42 47.54
C PHE A 625 4.90 7.91 48.69
N ASP A 626 5.72 8.91 48.39
CA ASP A 626 6.59 9.60 49.33
C ASP A 626 6.15 11.06 49.45
N ALA A 627 5.49 11.39 50.55
CA ALA A 627 4.98 12.73 50.83
C ALA A 627 6.09 13.80 50.99
N THR A 628 7.36 13.39 51.13
CA THR A 628 8.50 14.31 51.18
C THR A 628 8.94 14.80 49.81
N LYS A 629 8.51 14.12 48.74
CA LYS A 629 8.83 14.46 47.35
C LYS A 629 7.64 15.15 46.68
N PRO A 630 7.88 16.00 45.67
CA PRO A 630 6.80 16.66 44.94
C PRO A 630 5.88 15.64 44.26
N ASN A 631 4.60 16.00 44.16
CA ASN A 631 3.61 15.21 43.43
C ASN A 631 3.93 15.22 41.94
N LYS A 632 4.18 14.03 41.39
CA LYS A 632 4.57 13.82 40.00
C LYS A 632 3.77 12.67 39.40
N TYR A 633 3.11 12.98 38.31
CA TYR A 633 2.23 12.09 37.57
C TYR A 633 2.86 11.75 36.22
N ILE A 634 2.69 10.51 35.77
CA ILE A 634 2.92 10.14 34.39
C ILE A 634 1.55 9.90 33.76
N MET A 635 1.25 10.59 32.66
CA MET A 635 -0.03 10.49 31.95
C MET A 635 0.18 9.98 30.53
N TYR A 636 -0.72 9.11 30.07
CA TYR A 636 -0.76 8.65 28.68
C TYR A 636 -2.05 9.17 28.04
N TYR A 637 -1.92 10.23 27.25
CA TYR A 637 -3.03 10.79 26.49
C TYR A 637 -2.96 10.40 25.02
N ASP A 638 -4.10 10.10 24.40
CA ASP A 638 -4.21 9.70 22.99
C ASP A 638 -5.39 10.39 22.33
N ALA A 639 -5.20 10.93 21.13
CA ALA A 639 -6.22 11.70 20.42
C ALA A 639 -7.24 10.75 19.77
N THR A 640 -8.51 10.86 20.17
CA THR A 640 -9.60 10.04 19.63
C THR A 640 -9.77 10.31 18.13
N ASN A 641 -9.38 9.35 17.29
CA ASN A 641 -9.54 9.38 15.83
C ASN A 641 -8.97 10.66 15.18
N LEU A 642 -7.69 10.95 15.46
CA LEU A 642 -6.99 12.16 15.01
C LEU A 642 -7.16 12.45 13.51
N TYR A 643 -6.95 11.46 12.64
CA TYR A 643 -7.13 11.66 11.20
C TYR A 643 -8.61 11.81 10.82
N GLY A 644 -9.53 11.16 11.52
CA GLY A 644 -10.97 11.40 11.38
C GLY A 644 -11.34 12.85 11.66
N PHE A 645 -10.75 13.48 12.68
CA PHE A 645 -10.94 14.90 12.97
C PHE A 645 -10.51 15.77 11.79
N ALA A 646 -9.28 15.54 11.31
CA ALA A 646 -8.72 16.27 10.18
C ALA A 646 -9.53 16.06 8.89
N MET A 647 -10.02 14.84 8.64
CA MET A 647 -10.89 14.52 7.51
C MET A 647 -12.27 15.20 7.60
N SER A 648 -12.73 15.55 8.79
CA SER A 648 -13.98 16.30 8.97
C SER A 648 -13.83 17.81 8.78
N GLN A 649 -12.60 18.32 8.58
CA GLN A 649 -12.34 19.73 8.31
C GLN A 649 -12.54 20.07 6.82
N TYR A 650 -12.42 21.36 6.49
CA TYR A 650 -12.44 21.81 5.10
C TYR A 650 -11.17 21.33 4.40
N LEU A 651 -11.36 20.50 3.39
CA LEU A 651 -10.29 19.90 2.61
C LEU A 651 -10.38 20.35 1.15
N PRO A 652 -9.22 20.45 0.46
CA PRO A 652 -9.15 20.81 -0.95
C PRO A 652 -10.03 19.92 -1.84
N THR A 653 -10.64 20.53 -2.85
CA THR A 653 -11.46 19.86 -3.87
C THR A 653 -10.98 20.12 -5.30
N GLY A 654 -10.44 21.31 -5.59
CA GLY A 654 -10.04 21.71 -6.94
C GLY A 654 -9.76 23.21 -7.07
N ASP A 655 -9.79 23.72 -8.30
CA ASP A 655 -9.50 25.10 -8.70
C ASP A 655 -8.10 25.56 -8.29
N PHE A 656 -7.10 24.69 -8.50
CA PHE A 656 -5.73 24.95 -8.10
C PHE A 656 -5.11 26.06 -8.96
N VAL A 657 -4.62 27.11 -8.32
CA VAL A 657 -3.92 28.22 -8.97
C VAL A 657 -2.69 28.63 -8.18
N TRP A 658 -1.59 28.90 -8.90
CA TRP A 658 -0.44 29.59 -8.33
C TRP A 658 -0.78 31.07 -8.18
N LEU A 659 -0.51 31.65 -7.01
CA LEU A 659 -0.64 33.10 -6.82
C LEU A 659 0.52 33.85 -7.50
N THR A 660 0.21 35.02 -8.03
CA THR A 660 1.20 36.00 -8.51
C THR A 660 1.95 36.64 -7.34
N GLU A 661 3.13 37.23 -7.60
CA GLU A 661 3.89 37.94 -6.56
C GLU A 661 3.10 39.06 -5.88
N LYS A 662 2.23 39.75 -6.65
CA LYS A 662 1.37 40.81 -6.11
C LYS A 662 0.32 40.23 -5.15
N GLU A 663 -0.28 39.10 -5.50
CA GLU A 663 -1.25 38.42 -4.63
C GLU A 663 -0.57 37.86 -3.38
N ILE A 664 0.64 37.30 -3.50
CA ILE A 664 1.42 36.82 -2.34
C ILE A 664 1.72 37.98 -1.38
N LYS A 665 2.12 39.15 -1.87
CA LYS A 665 2.37 40.34 -1.03
C LYS A 665 1.13 40.81 -0.27
N ASN A 666 -0.06 40.60 -0.83
CA ASN A 666 -1.33 41.00 -0.23
C ASN A 666 -2.00 39.88 0.59
N LEU A 667 -1.39 38.70 0.66
CA LEU A 667 -1.95 37.54 1.36
C LEU A 667 -1.75 37.69 2.87
N ASP A 668 -2.79 38.10 3.58
CA ASP A 668 -2.84 37.95 5.03
C ASP A 668 -3.43 36.59 5.40
N ILE A 669 -2.56 35.65 5.77
CA ILE A 669 -3.02 34.33 6.18
C ILE A 669 -3.92 34.40 7.41
N PHE A 670 -3.69 35.32 8.36
CA PHE A 670 -4.43 35.35 9.64
C PHE A 670 -5.91 35.66 9.45
N SER A 671 -6.26 36.50 8.46
CA SER A 671 -7.65 36.78 8.08
C SER A 671 -8.46 35.56 7.59
N ILE A 672 -7.80 34.48 7.16
CA ILE A 672 -8.46 33.34 6.50
C ILE A 672 -9.11 32.39 7.50
N SER A 673 -10.43 32.28 7.51
CA SER A 673 -11.13 31.27 8.35
C SER A 673 -10.75 29.84 7.94
N SER A 674 -10.68 28.93 8.92
CA SER A 674 -10.52 27.48 8.68
C SER A 674 -11.68 26.86 7.89
N THR A 675 -12.82 27.54 7.84
CA THR A 675 -14.04 27.17 7.09
C THR A 675 -14.28 28.02 5.84
N SER A 676 -13.29 28.82 5.43
CA SER A 676 -13.35 29.57 4.17
C SER A 676 -13.53 28.63 2.98
N SER A 677 -14.24 29.06 1.94
CA SER A 677 -14.35 28.32 0.68
C SER A 677 -13.02 28.21 -0.07
N LYS A 678 -12.03 29.06 0.26
CA LYS A 678 -10.68 29.05 -0.30
C LYS A 678 -9.64 28.72 0.78
N GLY A 679 -8.72 27.82 0.43
CA GLY A 679 -7.58 27.41 1.25
C GLY A 679 -6.25 27.61 0.52
N TYR A 680 -5.15 27.52 1.28
CA TYR A 680 -3.81 27.83 0.78
C TYR A 680 -2.76 26.85 1.30
N VAL A 681 -1.76 26.56 0.46
CA VAL A 681 -0.53 25.89 0.88
C VAL A 681 0.64 26.73 0.38
N LEU A 682 1.60 26.97 1.27
CA LEU A 682 2.69 27.91 1.05
C LEU A 682 4.03 27.18 1.14
N GLU A 683 4.98 27.56 0.30
CA GLU A 683 6.39 27.22 0.44
C GLU A 683 7.13 28.41 1.05
N VAL A 684 7.65 28.21 2.26
CA VAL A 684 8.20 29.29 3.10
C VAL A 684 9.58 28.93 3.64
N ASP A 685 10.41 29.94 3.86
CA ASP A 685 11.55 29.84 4.77
C ASP A 685 11.06 30.27 6.17
N LEU A 686 11.30 29.43 7.17
CA LEU A 686 10.95 29.67 8.56
C LEU A 686 12.22 29.77 9.40
N GLU A 687 12.40 30.90 10.04
CA GLU A 687 13.37 31.07 11.12
C GLU A 687 12.82 30.43 12.39
N TYR A 688 13.67 29.66 13.06
CA TYR A 688 13.44 29.08 14.37
C TYR A 688 14.32 29.83 15.38
N PRO A 689 13.77 30.81 16.12
CA PRO A 689 14.56 31.61 17.05
C PRO A 689 15.17 30.75 18.17
N GLU A 690 16.43 31.03 18.53
CA GLU A 690 17.13 30.34 19.63
C GLU A 690 16.39 30.46 20.96
N SER A 691 15.69 31.59 21.19
CA SER A 691 14.87 31.80 22.38
C SER A 691 13.72 30.80 22.56
N LEU A 692 13.36 30.06 21.50
CA LEU A 692 12.34 29.02 21.56
C LEU A 692 12.92 27.63 21.82
N HIS A 693 14.24 27.44 21.72
CA HIS A 693 14.87 26.12 21.76
C HIS A 693 14.48 25.33 23.01
N ASP A 694 14.56 25.94 24.19
CA ASP A 694 14.20 25.28 25.45
C ASP A 694 12.71 24.94 25.53
N THR A 695 11.85 25.92 25.22
CA THR A 695 10.39 25.76 25.29
C THR A 695 9.85 24.76 24.27
N HIS A 696 10.51 24.64 23.10
CA HIS A 696 10.11 23.78 22.00
C HIS A 696 10.89 22.47 21.92
N ASN A 697 11.90 22.26 22.78
CA ASN A 697 12.77 21.08 22.74
C ASN A 697 11.95 19.77 22.73
N ASP A 698 10.91 19.69 23.56
CA ASP A 698 10.04 18.52 23.70
C ASP A 698 9.37 18.13 22.38
N PHE A 699 8.75 19.09 21.69
CA PHE A 699 7.92 18.82 20.53
C PHE A 699 8.04 19.87 19.42
N PRO A 700 9.21 19.97 18.74
CA PRO A 700 9.44 21.01 17.74
C PRO A 700 8.42 21.01 16.60
N PHE A 701 8.05 22.21 16.14
CA PHE A 701 7.25 22.43 14.93
C PHE A 701 7.98 22.01 13.64
N CYS A 702 7.19 21.75 12.59
CA CYS A 702 7.68 21.52 11.21
C CYS A 702 8.71 20.37 11.08
N PRO A 703 8.33 19.12 11.38
CA PRO A 703 9.25 17.98 11.23
C PRO A 703 9.68 17.79 9.78
N GLU A 704 10.93 17.39 9.55
CA GLU A 704 11.48 17.18 8.20
C GLU A 704 12.19 15.83 8.05
N ASN A 705 12.36 15.38 6.81
CA ASN A 705 13.17 14.21 6.51
C ASN A 705 14.65 14.60 6.62
N TYR A 706 15.20 14.45 7.82
CA TYR A 706 16.55 14.82 8.17
C TYR A 706 17.43 13.57 8.24
N LYS A 707 18.68 13.66 7.78
CA LYS A 707 19.68 12.61 8.00
C LYS A 707 20.49 13.03 9.24
N PRO A 708 20.19 12.50 10.43
CA PRO A 708 20.91 12.90 11.63
C PRO A 708 22.37 12.44 11.58
N PRO A 709 23.26 13.11 12.32
CA PRO A 709 24.65 12.68 12.49
C PRO A 709 24.72 11.18 12.82
N ASN A 710 25.72 10.49 12.28
CA ASN A 710 25.95 9.05 12.48
C ASN A 710 24.82 8.11 12.00
N SER A 711 23.85 8.61 11.21
CA SER A 711 22.82 7.76 10.60
C SER A 711 23.07 7.46 9.13
N LYS A 712 22.88 6.19 8.76
CA LYS A 712 22.93 5.74 7.36
C LYS A 712 21.66 6.10 6.57
N SER A 713 20.57 6.52 7.22
CA SER A 713 19.29 6.78 6.57
C SER A 713 18.62 8.08 7.03
N THR A 714 17.86 8.69 6.13
CA THR A 714 16.97 9.82 6.42
C THR A 714 15.79 9.38 7.27
N LYS A 715 15.39 10.19 8.25
CA LYS A 715 14.27 9.92 9.16
C LYS A 715 13.41 11.18 9.30
N LEU A 716 12.10 11.00 9.47
CA LEU A 716 11.22 12.11 9.86
C LEU A 716 11.50 12.50 11.31
N ILE A 717 12.01 13.71 11.50
CA ILE A 717 12.50 14.23 12.78
C ILE A 717 11.95 15.65 13.02
N PRO A 718 11.27 15.89 14.16
CA PRO A 718 11.02 17.24 14.65
C PRO A 718 12.34 17.81 15.20
N ASN A 719 12.78 18.96 14.67
CA ASN A 719 14.06 19.57 15.05
C ASN A 719 13.96 21.10 15.03
N LEU A 720 14.91 21.75 15.69
CA LEU A 720 14.94 23.20 15.94
C LEU A 720 15.71 24.00 14.88
N ASN A 721 16.18 23.36 13.79
CA ASN A 721 16.86 24.10 12.73
C ASN A 721 15.88 25.02 11.97
N ASN A 722 16.40 26.11 11.39
CA ASN A 722 15.68 26.87 10.38
C ASN A 722 15.18 25.96 9.25
N LYS A 723 13.98 26.25 8.74
CA LYS A 723 13.38 25.51 7.63
C LYS A 723 13.56 26.30 6.35
N SER A 724 14.08 25.66 5.30
CA SER A 724 14.12 26.27 3.98
C SER A 724 13.15 25.59 3.02
N LYS A 725 12.45 26.38 2.22
CA LYS A 725 11.45 25.94 1.23
C LYS A 725 10.48 24.91 1.80
N TYR A 726 10.04 25.12 3.03
CA TYR A 726 9.14 24.22 3.73
C TYR A 726 7.71 24.46 3.23
N VAL A 727 7.15 23.44 2.58
CA VAL A 727 5.76 23.45 2.13
C VAL A 727 4.83 23.10 3.31
N ILE A 728 3.86 23.96 3.59
CA ILE A 728 3.01 23.90 4.78
C ILE A 728 1.58 24.36 4.49
N HIS A 729 0.60 23.66 5.06
CA HIS A 729 -0.80 24.11 5.04
C HIS A 729 -1.01 25.37 5.89
N TYR A 730 -1.81 26.32 5.39
CA TYR A 730 -1.98 27.64 6.04
C TYR A 730 -2.40 27.57 7.52
N GLN A 731 -3.22 26.59 7.90
CA GLN A 731 -3.63 26.43 9.31
C GLN A 731 -2.46 26.07 10.24
N LEU A 732 -1.56 25.17 9.80
CA LEU A 732 -0.39 24.82 10.58
C LEU A 732 0.61 25.98 10.61
N LEU A 733 0.76 26.70 9.49
CA LEU A 733 1.61 27.89 9.43
C LEU A 733 1.14 28.97 10.42
N LYS A 734 -0.17 29.26 10.49
CA LYS A 734 -0.73 30.18 11.49
C LYS A 734 -0.30 29.81 12.90
N GLN A 735 -0.45 28.52 13.25
CA GLN A 735 -0.12 28.04 14.57
C GLN A 735 1.38 28.15 14.86
N CYS A 736 2.25 27.85 13.88
CA CYS A 736 3.70 28.05 14.01
C CYS A 736 4.05 29.51 14.32
N LEU A 737 3.45 30.46 13.59
CA LEU A 737 3.69 31.89 13.78
C LEU A 737 3.15 32.39 15.13
N GLN A 738 1.98 31.92 15.55
CA GLN A 738 1.42 32.23 16.87
C GLN A 738 2.32 31.73 18.01
N ASN A 739 3.09 30.67 17.76
CA ASN A 739 4.07 30.11 18.69
C ASN A 739 5.50 30.62 18.44
N GLY A 740 5.66 31.76 17.76
CA GLY A 740 6.92 32.52 17.73
C GLY A 740 7.89 32.19 16.59
N LEU A 741 7.61 31.20 15.73
CA LEU A 741 8.39 31.02 14.49
C LEU A 741 8.17 32.24 13.58
N LYS A 742 9.17 32.59 12.77
CA LYS A 742 9.11 33.76 11.89
C LYS A 742 9.24 33.34 10.43
N ILE A 743 8.40 33.89 9.56
CA ILE A 743 8.61 33.76 8.11
C ILE A 743 9.71 34.74 7.70
N SER A 744 10.78 34.22 7.13
CA SER A 744 11.82 35.04 6.50
C SER A 744 11.52 35.27 5.01
N LYS A 745 10.89 34.29 4.34
CA LYS A 745 10.52 34.40 2.91
C LYS A 745 9.32 33.52 2.55
N ILE A 746 8.45 34.03 1.68
CA ILE A 746 7.44 33.22 0.96
C ILE A 746 7.92 33.06 -0.48
N HIS A 747 8.10 31.82 -0.93
CA HIS A 747 8.57 31.52 -2.29
C HIS A 747 7.41 31.35 -3.25
N ARG A 748 6.43 30.51 -2.90
CA ARG A 748 5.29 30.15 -3.77
C ARG A 748 4.06 29.85 -2.93
N VAL A 749 2.88 30.11 -3.49
CA VAL A 749 1.59 29.82 -2.84
C VAL A 749 0.62 29.20 -3.84
N ILE A 750 -0.01 28.09 -3.44
CA ILE A 750 -1.15 27.50 -4.14
C ILE A 750 -2.43 27.89 -3.41
N GLN A 751 -3.40 28.44 -4.13
CA GLN A 751 -4.79 28.60 -3.67
C GLN A 751 -5.66 27.49 -4.27
N PHE A 752 -6.66 27.03 -3.51
CA PHE A 752 -7.64 26.04 -3.96
C PHE A 752 -9.02 26.25 -3.33
N SER A 753 -10.05 25.69 -3.96
CA SER A 753 -11.37 25.51 -3.35
C SER A 753 -11.33 24.38 -2.32
N GLN A 754 -12.03 24.54 -1.20
CA GLN A 754 -12.11 23.55 -0.13
C GLN A 754 -13.52 23.46 0.49
N SER A 755 -13.87 22.30 1.03
CA SER A 755 -15.13 22.06 1.74
C SER A 755 -15.01 20.88 2.70
N ALA A 756 -15.95 20.73 3.64
CA ALA A 756 -16.00 19.59 4.57
C ALA A 756 -16.61 18.32 3.92
N TRP A 757 -16.20 17.98 2.70
CA TRP A 757 -16.83 16.94 1.88
C TRP A 757 -16.72 15.52 2.45
N LEU A 758 -15.67 15.22 3.21
CA LEU A 758 -15.47 13.92 3.87
C LEU A 758 -16.28 13.77 5.16
N LYS A 759 -16.69 14.87 5.80
CA LYS A 759 -17.32 14.87 7.12
C LYS A 759 -18.48 13.88 7.21
N LYS A 760 -19.39 13.89 6.22
CA LYS A 760 -20.55 12.98 6.21
C LYS A 760 -20.19 11.49 6.19
N PHE A 761 -19.09 11.12 5.52
CA PHE A 761 -18.63 9.72 5.49
C PHE A 761 -17.98 9.33 6.82
N ILE A 762 -17.20 10.24 7.43
CA ILE A 762 -16.63 10.04 8.76
C ILE A 762 -17.74 9.90 9.81
N ASP A 763 -18.75 10.76 9.75
CA ASP A 763 -19.92 10.74 10.64
C ASP A 763 -20.67 9.40 10.51
N LEU A 764 -20.98 8.96 9.28
CA LEU A 764 -21.62 7.67 9.01
C LEU A 764 -20.90 6.52 9.70
N ASN A 765 -19.60 6.36 9.43
CA ASN A 765 -18.82 5.26 9.98
C ASN A 765 -18.62 5.37 11.50
N THR A 766 -18.57 6.60 12.04
CA THR A 766 -18.50 6.83 13.48
C THR A 766 -19.80 6.42 14.17
N THR A 767 -20.95 6.78 13.60
CA THR A 767 -22.27 6.34 14.08
C THR A 767 -22.40 4.83 14.04
N LEU A 768 -22.06 4.19 12.92
CA LEU A 768 -22.10 2.73 12.78
C LEU A 768 -21.15 2.03 13.77
N ARG A 769 -19.96 2.60 13.99
CA ARG A 769 -19.00 2.11 14.99
C ARG A 769 -19.52 2.23 16.43
N ASN A 770 -20.25 3.29 16.75
CA ASN A 770 -20.82 3.48 18.08
C ASN A 770 -22.06 2.60 18.32
N GLN A 771 -22.83 2.31 17.27
CA GLN A 771 -24.00 1.43 17.32
C GLN A 771 -23.64 -0.05 17.33
N SER A 772 -22.50 -0.43 16.75
CA SER A 772 -22.11 -1.84 16.68
C SER A 772 -21.67 -2.37 18.04
N LYS A 773 -22.21 -3.53 18.40
CA LYS A 773 -21.85 -4.30 19.60
C LYS A 773 -20.70 -5.27 19.35
N ASN A 774 -20.37 -5.55 18.08
CA ASN A 774 -19.33 -6.49 17.68
C ASN A 774 -17.99 -5.75 17.45
N GLU A 775 -16.90 -6.25 18.03
CA GLU A 775 -15.57 -5.67 17.87
C GLU A 775 -15.12 -5.67 16.39
N PHE A 776 -15.45 -6.71 15.64
CA PHE A 776 -15.10 -6.84 14.23
C PHE A 776 -15.67 -5.69 13.38
N ASP A 777 -16.96 -5.40 13.53
CA ASP A 777 -17.62 -4.29 12.84
C ASP A 777 -17.04 -2.94 13.26
N ARG A 778 -16.79 -2.76 14.57
CA ARG A 778 -16.17 -1.53 15.10
C ARG A 778 -14.80 -1.30 14.48
N HIS A 779 -14.01 -2.36 14.31
CA HIS A 779 -12.72 -2.30 13.62
C HIS A 779 -12.90 -1.99 12.12
N THR A 780 -13.86 -2.62 11.45
CA THR A 780 -14.16 -2.39 10.03
C THR A 780 -14.50 -0.93 9.74
N TYR A 781 -15.41 -0.32 10.51
CA TYR A 781 -15.78 1.09 10.34
C TYR A 781 -14.64 2.05 10.70
N LYS A 782 -13.81 1.70 11.71
CA LYS A 782 -12.57 2.44 12.01
C LYS A 782 -11.59 2.38 10.82
N LEU A 783 -11.40 1.20 10.25
CA LEU A 783 -10.54 0.99 9.10
C LEU A 783 -11.07 1.71 7.86
N ALA A 784 -12.39 1.81 7.68
CA ALA A 784 -13.00 2.54 6.56
C ALA A 784 -12.54 4.01 6.58
N ASN A 785 -12.66 4.67 7.74
CA ASN A 785 -12.16 6.03 7.91
C ASN A 785 -10.64 6.14 7.69
N ASN A 786 -9.86 5.27 8.36
CA ASN A 786 -8.40 5.32 8.29
C ASN A 786 -7.85 4.99 6.88
N SER A 787 -8.60 4.26 6.06
CA SER A 787 -8.17 3.89 4.71
C SER A 787 -8.20 5.07 3.73
N ILE A 788 -9.06 6.06 3.96
CA ILE A 788 -9.27 7.18 3.03
C ILE A 788 -7.98 7.98 2.85
N TYR A 789 -7.37 8.47 3.94
CA TYR A 789 -6.16 9.28 3.83
C TYR A 789 -5.05 8.51 3.11
N GLY A 790 -4.84 7.22 3.44
CA GLY A 790 -3.84 6.37 2.81
C GLY A 790 -4.06 6.19 1.30
N LYS A 791 -5.33 6.11 0.85
CA LYS A 791 -5.67 6.01 -0.57
C LYS A 791 -5.44 7.31 -1.34
N THR A 792 -5.59 8.46 -0.69
CA THR A 792 -5.31 9.77 -1.34
C THR A 792 -3.83 10.01 -1.58
N MET A 793 -2.94 9.46 -0.73
CA MET A 793 -1.47 9.60 -0.84
C MET A 793 -0.75 8.32 -1.28
N GLU A 794 -1.47 7.40 -1.94
CA GLU A 794 -0.89 6.16 -2.41
C GLU A 794 0.30 6.43 -3.35
N ASN A 795 1.50 6.01 -2.95
CA ASN A 795 2.70 6.24 -3.73
C ASN A 795 2.73 5.28 -4.94
N VAL A 796 2.33 5.80 -6.09
CA VAL A 796 2.29 5.07 -7.36
C VAL A 796 3.68 4.70 -7.88
N ASP A 797 4.74 5.40 -7.48
CA ASP A 797 6.13 5.11 -7.88
C ASP A 797 6.63 3.80 -7.26
N ARG A 798 6.19 3.49 -6.03
CA ARG A 798 6.63 2.29 -5.29
C ARG A 798 6.00 0.98 -5.74
N ARG A 799 4.94 1.01 -6.56
CA ARG A 799 4.37 -0.22 -7.15
C ARG A 799 5.47 -0.97 -7.93
N VAL A 800 5.40 -2.29 -8.02
CA VAL A 800 6.40 -3.07 -8.76
C VAL A 800 5.75 -3.68 -10.00
N ASP A 801 6.43 -3.62 -11.14
CA ASP A 801 6.06 -4.41 -12.32
C ASP A 801 6.82 -5.74 -12.25
N VAL A 802 6.12 -6.80 -11.84
CA VAL A 802 6.61 -8.18 -11.85
C VAL A 802 5.74 -8.95 -12.82
N ARG A 803 6.38 -9.67 -13.74
CA ARG A 803 5.73 -10.56 -14.70
C ARG A 803 6.11 -11.98 -14.37
N LEU A 804 5.11 -12.84 -14.19
CA LEU A 804 5.34 -14.28 -14.05
C LEU A 804 5.34 -14.90 -15.44
N VAL A 805 6.41 -15.62 -15.75
CA VAL A 805 6.68 -16.14 -17.08
C VAL A 805 6.98 -17.62 -16.99
N THR A 806 6.37 -18.40 -17.87
CA THR A 806 6.44 -19.85 -17.88
C THR A 806 7.15 -20.43 -19.10
N GLU A 807 7.56 -19.57 -20.03
CA GLU A 807 8.22 -19.96 -21.29
C GLU A 807 9.48 -19.11 -21.51
N TRP A 808 10.53 -19.74 -22.05
CA TRP A 808 11.76 -19.05 -22.41
C TRP A 808 11.56 -18.16 -23.65
N GLU A 809 11.03 -18.74 -24.72
CA GLU A 809 10.85 -18.09 -26.02
C GLU A 809 9.54 -17.30 -26.10
N LYS A 810 9.46 -16.38 -27.07
CA LYS A 810 8.22 -15.69 -27.44
C LYS A 810 7.16 -16.71 -27.87
N ASN A 811 5.95 -16.59 -27.33
CA ASN A 811 4.78 -17.21 -27.96
C ASN A 811 3.97 -16.15 -28.72
N LYS A 812 2.99 -16.56 -29.54
CA LYS A 812 2.19 -15.65 -30.37
C LYS A 812 1.43 -14.55 -29.58
N ARG A 813 1.40 -14.58 -28.24
CA ARG A 813 0.56 -13.72 -27.40
C ARG A 813 1.32 -12.93 -26.33
N THR A 814 2.44 -13.46 -25.84
CA THR A 814 3.18 -12.92 -24.70
C THR A 814 4.66 -13.10 -24.91
N ASP A 815 5.42 -12.11 -24.43
CA ASP A 815 6.87 -12.21 -24.38
C ASP A 815 7.30 -13.33 -23.43
N GLY A 816 8.18 -14.20 -23.92
CA GLY A 816 8.91 -15.16 -23.09
C GLY A 816 9.97 -14.48 -22.23
N ALA A 817 10.63 -15.27 -21.40
CA ALA A 817 11.67 -14.78 -20.50
C ALA A 817 12.81 -14.12 -21.27
N GLU A 818 13.22 -14.70 -22.41
CA GLU A 818 14.27 -14.17 -23.28
C GLU A 818 13.97 -12.75 -23.73
N ASN A 819 12.78 -12.51 -24.29
CA ASN A 819 12.36 -11.19 -24.76
C ASN A 819 12.35 -10.17 -23.63
N LEU A 820 11.81 -10.53 -22.47
CA LEU A 820 11.68 -9.62 -21.33
C LEU A 820 13.04 -9.28 -20.71
N ILE A 821 13.97 -10.24 -20.63
CA ILE A 821 15.36 -10.03 -20.21
C ILE A 821 16.10 -9.14 -21.20
N ALA A 822 15.81 -9.30 -22.50
CA ALA A 822 16.41 -8.51 -23.55
C ALA A 822 15.95 -7.04 -23.52
N LYS A 823 14.77 -6.75 -22.95
CA LYS A 823 14.25 -5.37 -22.89
C LYS A 823 15.18 -4.42 -22.09
N PRO A 824 15.33 -3.17 -22.53
CA PRO A 824 16.17 -2.16 -21.87
C PRO A 824 15.88 -1.93 -20.39
N TYR A 825 14.59 -2.05 -20.05
CA TYR A 825 14.06 -1.75 -18.74
C TYR A 825 13.90 -3.02 -17.89
N PHE A 826 14.53 -4.14 -18.27
CA PHE A 826 14.75 -5.26 -17.36
C PHE A 826 15.51 -4.79 -16.10
N LYS A 827 15.04 -5.16 -14.91
CA LYS A 827 15.70 -4.83 -13.65
C LYS A 827 16.44 -6.03 -13.08
N ASP A 828 15.73 -7.13 -12.87
CA ASP A 828 16.23 -8.35 -12.24
C ASP A 828 15.22 -9.50 -12.47
N LEU A 829 15.63 -10.74 -12.22
CA LEU A 829 14.74 -11.91 -12.24
C LEU A 829 14.92 -12.79 -11.00
N THR A 830 13.98 -13.70 -10.79
CA THR A 830 14.12 -14.83 -9.87
C THR A 830 13.50 -16.05 -10.51
N ILE A 831 14.26 -17.14 -10.56
CA ILE A 831 13.79 -18.44 -11.03
C ILE A 831 13.17 -19.16 -9.84
N PHE A 832 11.89 -19.52 -9.94
CA PHE A 832 11.17 -20.25 -8.89
C PHE A 832 11.14 -21.75 -9.14
N SER A 833 11.08 -22.15 -10.40
CA SER A 833 11.18 -23.54 -10.86
C SER A 833 11.64 -23.56 -12.32
N GLU A 834 11.84 -24.76 -12.88
CA GLU A 834 12.10 -24.97 -14.31
C GLU A 834 11.05 -24.31 -15.23
N ASN A 835 9.80 -24.18 -14.76
CA ASN A 835 8.66 -23.69 -15.55
C ASN A 835 8.13 -22.34 -15.05
N LEU A 836 8.82 -21.65 -14.13
CA LEU A 836 8.35 -20.37 -13.59
C LEU A 836 9.50 -19.42 -13.22
N VAL A 837 9.49 -18.26 -13.86
CA VAL A 837 10.42 -17.15 -13.60
C VAL A 837 9.60 -15.89 -13.29
N ALA A 838 9.97 -15.19 -12.23
CA ALA A 838 9.51 -13.82 -11.98
C ALA A 838 10.51 -12.83 -12.58
N ILE A 839 10.05 -12.02 -13.51
CA ILE A 839 10.84 -10.96 -14.13
C ILE A 839 10.37 -9.62 -13.58
N GLN A 840 11.28 -8.88 -12.96
CA GLN A 840 11.02 -7.53 -12.48
C GLN A 840 11.46 -6.51 -13.54
N MET A 841 10.53 -5.65 -13.95
CA MET A 841 10.78 -4.56 -14.88
C MET A 841 10.98 -3.23 -14.11
N LYS A 842 11.82 -2.34 -14.64
CA LYS A 842 11.84 -0.92 -14.28
C LYS A 842 10.58 -0.27 -14.84
N LYS A 843 10.02 0.68 -14.11
CA LYS A 843 8.90 1.48 -14.62
C LYS A 843 9.41 2.51 -15.60
N ILE A 844 8.84 2.46 -16.79
CA ILE A 844 9.04 3.46 -17.84
C ILE A 844 7.97 4.55 -17.83
N LEU A 845 6.81 4.27 -17.22
CA LEU A 845 5.66 5.15 -17.16
C LEU A 845 4.99 5.11 -15.77
N VAL A 846 4.69 6.27 -15.21
CA VAL A 846 3.91 6.40 -13.96
C VAL A 846 2.70 7.30 -14.19
N THR A 847 1.49 6.75 -14.02
CA THR A 847 0.25 7.53 -14.06
C THR A 847 -0.12 8.06 -12.68
N TYR A 848 -0.16 9.39 -12.53
CA TYR A 848 -0.54 10.06 -11.29
C TYR A 848 -2.04 10.37 -11.28
N ASN A 849 -2.82 9.45 -10.72
CA ASN A 849 -4.28 9.56 -10.64
C ASN A 849 -4.82 9.56 -9.20
N LYS A 850 -4.07 10.18 -8.29
CA LYS A 850 -4.38 10.24 -6.86
C LYS A 850 -4.47 11.70 -6.40
N PRO A 851 -5.47 12.07 -5.58
CA PRO A 851 -5.61 13.42 -5.05
C PRO A 851 -4.65 13.64 -3.87
N ILE A 852 -3.34 13.62 -4.13
CA ILE A 852 -2.27 13.63 -3.10
C ILE A 852 -2.34 14.85 -2.17
N TYR A 853 -2.87 15.96 -2.67
CA TYR A 853 -3.07 17.19 -1.91
C TYR A 853 -4.03 17.00 -0.72
N VAL A 854 -5.00 16.09 -0.82
CA VAL A 854 -5.93 15.78 0.28
C VAL A 854 -5.16 15.13 1.42
N GLY A 855 -4.35 14.11 1.09
CA GLY A 855 -3.52 13.40 2.06
C GLY A 855 -2.52 14.32 2.76
N PHE A 856 -1.89 15.22 2.00
CA PHE A 856 -1.02 16.27 2.55
C PHE A 856 -1.77 17.15 3.57
N CYS A 857 -2.93 17.70 3.19
CA CYS A 857 -3.70 18.59 4.08
C CYS A 857 -4.18 17.88 5.34
N ILE A 858 -4.65 16.62 5.23
CA ILE A 858 -5.05 15.81 6.39
C ILE A 858 -3.89 15.65 7.38
N LEU A 859 -2.68 15.36 6.89
CA LEU A 859 -1.51 15.19 7.75
C LEU A 859 -1.10 16.49 8.43
N ASP A 860 -1.19 17.65 7.78
CA ASP A 860 -0.84 18.91 8.42
C ASP A 860 -1.91 19.40 9.39
N ILE A 861 -3.19 19.30 9.03
CA ILE A 861 -4.32 19.60 9.92
C ILE A 861 -4.30 18.68 11.15
N SER A 862 -3.95 17.40 11.00
CA SER A 862 -3.82 16.51 12.17
C SER A 862 -2.75 16.97 13.17
N LYS A 863 -1.65 17.56 12.70
CA LYS A 863 -0.60 18.07 13.59
C LYS A 863 -1.09 19.27 14.39
N THR A 864 -2.02 20.07 13.86
CA THR A 864 -2.51 21.25 14.57
C THR A 864 -3.23 20.88 15.87
N VAL A 865 -3.93 19.75 15.89
CA VAL A 865 -4.58 19.21 17.10
C VAL A 865 -3.56 18.84 18.17
N MET A 866 -2.47 18.16 17.78
CA MET A 866 -1.41 17.75 18.70
C MET A 866 -0.68 18.97 19.27
N TYR A 867 -0.31 19.93 18.42
CA TYR A 867 0.34 21.17 18.84
C TYR A 867 -0.59 22.06 19.68
N ASP A 868 -1.89 22.13 19.37
CA ASP A 868 -2.85 22.91 20.16
C ASP A 868 -2.97 22.37 21.57
N PHE A 869 -3.11 21.05 21.69
CA PHE A 869 -3.21 20.41 22.99
C PHE A 869 -1.93 20.59 23.83
N PHE A 870 -0.75 20.45 23.23
CA PHE A 870 0.51 20.58 23.98
C PHE A 870 0.88 22.04 24.26
N TYR A 871 0.96 22.90 23.25
CA TYR A 871 1.46 24.27 23.39
C TYR A 871 0.40 25.30 23.78
N ASN A 872 -0.84 25.16 23.34
CA ASN A 872 -1.89 26.15 23.65
C ASN A 872 -2.72 25.77 24.89
N PHE A 873 -2.63 24.53 25.37
CA PHE A 873 -3.37 24.06 26.56
C PHE A 873 -2.45 23.58 27.69
N LEU A 874 -1.66 22.52 27.49
CA LEU A 874 -0.86 21.93 28.57
C LEU A 874 0.27 22.85 29.05
N LYS A 875 1.06 23.43 28.14
CA LYS A 875 2.16 24.35 28.51
C LYS A 875 1.66 25.59 29.26
N PRO A 876 0.56 26.28 28.87
CA PRO A 876 0.01 27.37 29.67
C PRO A 876 -0.54 26.93 31.04
N LEU A 877 -1.13 25.73 31.12
CA LEU A 877 -1.71 25.20 32.35
C LEU A 877 -0.64 24.85 33.40
N TYR A 878 0.44 24.18 32.99
CA TYR A 878 1.45 23.64 33.90
C TYR A 878 2.81 24.37 33.85
N LYS A 879 3.06 25.21 32.83
CA LYS A 879 4.34 25.89 32.60
C LYS A 879 5.50 24.88 32.52
N ASP A 880 6.53 25.06 33.34
CA ASP A 880 7.70 24.18 33.41
C ASP A 880 7.40 22.84 34.10
N ASN A 881 6.24 22.71 34.73
CA ASN A 881 5.81 21.48 35.41
C ASN A 881 5.22 20.42 34.47
N VAL A 882 5.29 20.61 33.15
CA VAL A 882 4.94 19.58 32.16
C VAL A 882 6.07 19.35 31.18
N SER A 883 6.45 18.08 31.02
CA SER A 883 7.46 17.64 30.06
C SER A 883 6.94 16.46 29.24
N LEU A 884 7.27 16.46 27.95
CA LEU A 884 6.97 15.32 27.09
C LEU A 884 8.01 14.21 27.30
N LEU A 885 7.56 12.99 27.58
CA LEU A 885 8.44 11.82 27.67
C LEU A 885 8.55 11.13 26.31
N TYR A 886 7.41 10.93 25.65
CA TYR A 886 7.33 10.16 24.41
C TYR A 886 6.10 10.53 23.58
N THR A 887 6.22 10.44 22.25
CA THR A 887 5.08 10.56 21.34
C THR A 887 5.15 9.52 20.21
N ASP A 888 3.99 8.98 19.80
CA ASP A 888 3.81 8.25 18.53
C ASP A 888 2.49 8.64 17.88
N THR A 889 2.59 9.48 16.85
CA THR A 889 1.52 9.96 15.97
C THR A 889 0.44 10.78 16.66
N ASP A 890 -0.44 10.14 17.41
CA ASP A 890 -1.63 10.66 18.06
C ASP A 890 -1.58 10.58 19.58
N SER A 891 -0.46 10.11 20.14
CA SER A 891 -0.27 9.91 21.58
C SER A 891 0.82 10.79 22.19
N PHE A 892 0.62 11.13 23.46
CA PHE A 892 1.59 11.74 24.35
C PHE A 892 1.71 10.93 25.64
N ILE A 893 2.94 10.61 26.01
CA ILE A 893 3.28 10.19 27.38
C ILE A 893 3.98 11.38 28.03
N LEU A 894 3.40 11.90 29.10
CA LEU A 894 3.78 13.16 29.74
C LEU A 894 4.21 12.91 31.18
N GLU A 895 5.15 13.72 31.66
CA GLU A 895 5.40 13.93 33.09
C GLU A 895 4.77 15.25 33.51
N VAL A 896 3.98 15.24 34.58
CA VAL A 896 3.25 16.41 35.09
C VAL A 896 3.46 16.54 36.60
N THR A 897 3.91 17.69 37.06
CA THR A 897 4.01 18.03 38.49
C THR A 897 2.84 18.95 38.87
N THR A 898 1.91 18.45 39.68
CA THR A 898 0.70 19.18 40.13
C THR A 898 0.17 18.54 41.40
N GLU A 899 -0.75 19.19 42.12
CA GLU A 899 -1.39 18.59 43.29
C GLU A 899 -2.20 17.35 42.92
N ASN A 900 -3.05 17.44 41.88
CA ASN A 900 -3.88 16.34 41.39
C ASN A 900 -4.28 16.51 39.92
N VAL A 901 -3.64 15.74 39.03
CA VAL A 901 -3.86 15.82 37.58
C VAL A 901 -5.28 15.42 37.16
N TYR A 902 -5.95 14.52 37.89
CA TYR A 902 -7.32 14.09 37.56
C TYR A 902 -8.35 15.19 37.86
N HIS A 903 -8.08 16.00 38.88
CA HIS A 903 -8.90 17.18 39.16
C HIS A 903 -8.70 18.27 38.10
N ASP A 904 -7.46 18.46 37.64
CA ASP A 904 -7.15 19.37 36.53
C ASP A 904 -7.85 18.92 35.23
N MET A 905 -7.88 17.61 34.96
CA MET A 905 -8.66 17.03 33.87
C MET A 905 -10.16 17.28 34.03
N HIS A 906 -10.72 17.06 35.22
CA HIS A 906 -12.14 17.27 35.50
C HIS A 906 -12.56 18.72 35.24
N ARG A 907 -11.77 19.71 35.67
CA ARG A 907 -11.99 21.14 35.39
C ARG A 907 -11.98 21.46 33.88
N ASN A 908 -11.23 20.69 33.11
CA ASN A 908 -11.03 20.87 31.67
C ASN A 908 -11.70 19.77 30.83
N ILE A 909 -12.77 19.16 31.34
CA ILE A 909 -13.41 17.97 30.73
C ILE A 909 -13.81 18.15 29.26
N HIS A 910 -14.06 19.39 28.83
CA HIS A 910 -14.37 19.70 27.43
C HIS A 910 -13.22 19.36 26.46
N LYS A 911 -11.95 19.28 26.93
CA LYS A 911 -10.77 18.85 26.16
C LYS A 911 -10.55 17.34 26.15
N PHE A 912 -11.17 16.60 27.07
CA PHE A 912 -10.95 15.17 27.27
C PHE A 912 -12.12 14.30 26.78
N ASP A 913 -11.78 13.09 26.35
CA ASP A 913 -12.71 11.99 26.09
C ASP A 913 -12.59 10.99 27.24
N THR A 914 -13.61 10.90 28.08
CA THR A 914 -13.65 10.02 29.26
C THR A 914 -14.59 8.84 29.06
N SER A 915 -14.90 8.49 27.80
CA SER A 915 -15.79 7.39 27.46
C SER A 915 -15.26 6.01 27.87
N ASN A 916 -13.96 5.89 28.16
CA ASN A 916 -13.32 4.67 28.64
C ASN A 916 -13.28 4.55 30.18
N TYR A 917 -13.73 5.57 30.92
CA TYR A 917 -13.82 5.51 32.39
C TYR A 917 -15.01 4.66 32.84
N LEU A 918 -14.85 3.99 33.98
CA LEU A 918 -15.92 3.22 34.62
C LEU A 918 -16.86 4.12 35.45
N PRO A 919 -18.14 3.74 35.60
CA PRO A 919 -19.06 4.39 36.54
C PRO A 919 -18.49 4.35 37.96
N ASN A 920 -18.64 5.45 38.71
CA ASN A 920 -18.13 5.59 40.09
C ASN A 920 -16.62 5.33 40.24
N ASN A 921 -15.82 5.72 39.24
CA ASN A 921 -14.36 5.65 39.34
C ASN A 921 -13.83 6.50 40.50
N ILE A 922 -12.66 6.13 41.03
CA ILE A 922 -12.03 6.74 42.22
C ILE A 922 -11.76 8.24 42.10
N HIS A 923 -11.74 8.77 40.87
CA HIS A 923 -11.48 10.18 40.59
C HIS A 923 -12.77 10.99 40.36
N ASN A 924 -13.95 10.37 40.49
CA ASN A 924 -15.26 10.95 40.18
C ASN A 924 -15.32 11.56 38.76
N MET A 925 -14.60 10.96 37.80
CA MET A 925 -14.57 11.44 36.42
C MET A 925 -15.93 11.18 35.75
N PRO A 926 -16.58 12.18 35.14
CA PRO A 926 -17.82 11.97 34.41
C PRO A 926 -17.57 11.14 33.15
N ILE A 927 -18.53 10.31 32.74
CA ILE A 927 -18.41 9.50 31.52
C ILE A 927 -19.03 10.27 30.35
N THR A 928 -18.23 10.58 29.34
CA THR A 928 -18.69 11.20 28.09
C THR A 928 -18.97 10.17 27.00
N GLN A 929 -19.61 10.61 25.91
CA GLN A 929 -19.54 9.86 24.64
C GLN A 929 -18.18 10.09 23.99
N SER A 930 -17.72 9.15 23.17
CA SER A 930 -16.45 9.30 22.46
C SER A 930 -16.56 10.40 21.39
N VAL A 931 -15.69 11.41 21.47
CA VAL A 931 -15.71 12.59 20.59
C VAL A 931 -14.40 12.69 19.83
N VAL A 932 -14.50 12.79 18.51
CA VAL A 932 -13.36 12.88 17.60
C VAL A 932 -12.55 14.16 17.86
N GLY A 933 -11.23 14.03 17.99
CA GLY A 933 -10.28 15.14 18.20
C GLY A 933 -10.03 15.52 19.66
N LYS A 934 -10.72 14.90 20.63
CA LYS A 934 -10.42 15.03 22.07
C LYS A 934 -9.35 14.02 22.51
N PHE A 935 -8.75 14.24 23.68
CA PHE A 935 -7.72 13.35 24.23
C PHE A 935 -8.33 12.42 25.29
N LYS A 936 -8.16 11.12 25.12
CA LYS A 936 -8.49 10.12 26.15
C LYS A 936 -7.27 9.88 27.04
N ASP A 937 -7.53 9.57 28.30
CA ASP A 937 -6.53 8.96 29.18
C ASP A 937 -6.55 7.45 28.95
N GLU A 938 -5.47 6.92 28.36
CA GLU A 938 -5.37 5.51 27.93
C GLU A 938 -5.54 4.53 29.09
N TYR A 939 -5.22 4.94 30.32
CA TYR A 939 -5.30 4.11 31.53
C TYR A 939 -6.55 4.37 32.38
N ALA A 940 -7.44 5.25 31.93
CA ALA A 940 -8.74 5.51 32.56
C ALA A 940 -8.68 5.71 34.09
N GLY A 941 -7.70 6.49 34.56
CA GLY A 941 -7.51 6.79 35.97
C GLY A 941 -6.57 5.84 36.73
N GLU A 942 -6.06 4.79 36.10
CA GLU A 942 -5.05 3.92 36.72
C GLU A 942 -3.68 4.62 36.77
N PRO A 943 -3.10 4.84 37.96
CA PRO A 943 -1.82 5.54 38.08
C PRO A 943 -0.66 4.78 37.43
N ILE A 944 0.10 5.49 36.60
CA ILE A 944 1.35 4.99 36.02
C ILE A 944 2.47 5.16 37.05
N VAL A 945 3.22 4.08 37.29
CA VAL A 945 4.35 4.01 38.23
C VAL A 945 5.63 4.49 37.55
N ALA A 946 5.90 4.02 36.32
CA ALA A 946 7.14 4.32 35.63
C ALA A 946 7.03 4.18 34.10
N PHE A 947 7.89 4.94 33.41
CA PHE A 947 8.09 4.91 31.97
C PHE A 947 9.57 4.72 31.65
N TYR A 948 9.88 3.82 30.69
CA TYR A 948 11.21 3.65 30.12
C TYR A 948 11.11 3.56 28.60
N GLY A 949 11.75 4.50 27.90
CA GLY A 949 11.79 4.59 26.44
C GLY A 949 13.18 4.34 25.90
N THR A 950 13.37 3.23 25.18
CA THR A 950 14.67 2.89 24.57
C THR A 950 14.84 3.56 23.20
N GLY A 951 13.75 3.95 22.55
CA GLY A 951 13.74 4.75 21.34
C GLY A 951 12.38 4.79 20.65
N ALA A 952 12.31 5.36 19.44
CA ALA A 952 11.07 5.40 18.67
C ALA A 952 10.45 4.00 18.46
N LYS A 953 9.21 3.83 18.95
CA LYS A 953 8.39 2.60 18.94
C LYS A 953 8.95 1.45 19.78
N ALA A 954 9.80 1.77 20.76
CA ALA A 954 10.34 0.81 21.73
C ALA A 954 10.34 1.44 23.14
N TYR A 955 9.37 1.02 23.97
CA TYR A 955 9.18 1.56 25.32
C TYR A 955 8.34 0.63 26.19
N CYS A 956 8.36 0.84 27.51
CA CYS A 956 7.42 0.24 28.45
C CYS A 956 6.77 1.27 29.37
N VAL A 957 5.53 0.98 29.78
CA VAL A 957 4.76 1.75 30.77
C VAL A 957 4.32 0.76 31.83
N LYS A 958 4.71 1.01 33.08
CA LYS A 958 4.38 0.19 34.24
C LYS A 958 3.32 0.88 35.08
N THR A 959 2.25 0.17 35.41
CA THR A 959 1.26 0.55 36.42
C THR A 959 1.36 -0.40 37.61
N GLU A 960 0.53 -0.21 38.64
CA GLU A 960 0.47 -1.18 39.76
C GLU A 960 -0.14 -2.52 39.34
N LYS A 961 -1.05 -2.53 38.35
CA LYS A 961 -1.76 -3.74 37.91
C LYS A 961 -1.17 -4.38 36.67
N GLY A 962 -0.30 -3.69 35.92
CA GLY A 962 0.12 -4.16 34.61
C GLY A 962 1.40 -3.54 34.04
N LEU A 963 1.82 -4.09 32.90
CA LEU A 963 3.00 -3.65 32.17
C LEU A 963 2.71 -3.65 30.66
N LEU A 964 2.67 -2.46 30.07
CA LEU A 964 2.66 -2.30 28.62
C LEU A 964 4.08 -2.41 28.08
N LYS A 965 4.26 -3.24 27.05
CA LYS A 965 5.55 -3.46 26.38
C LYS A 965 5.44 -3.20 24.89
N LYS A 966 6.31 -2.37 24.33
CA LYS A 966 6.42 -2.10 22.90
C LYS A 966 7.86 -2.33 22.45
N ALA A 967 8.03 -3.15 21.40
CA ALA A 967 9.32 -3.34 20.75
C ALA A 967 9.10 -3.50 19.23
N LYS A 968 9.60 -2.53 18.45
CA LYS A 968 9.37 -2.50 17.00
C LYS A 968 9.99 -3.72 16.32
N GLY A 969 9.15 -4.47 15.60
CA GLY A 969 9.58 -5.60 14.79
C GLY A 969 9.71 -6.94 15.54
N ILE A 970 9.31 -7.00 16.81
CA ILE A 970 9.21 -8.24 17.60
C ILE A 970 7.74 -8.68 17.65
N ARG A 971 7.49 -9.99 17.56
CA ARG A 971 6.12 -10.55 17.61
C ARG A 971 5.52 -10.40 19.01
N LYS A 972 4.19 -10.29 19.08
CA LYS A 972 3.45 -10.03 20.33
C LYS A 972 3.75 -11.06 21.44
N HIS A 973 3.78 -12.36 21.11
CA HIS A 973 4.10 -13.40 22.09
C HIS A 973 5.54 -13.30 22.60
N ALA A 974 6.52 -13.01 21.73
CA ALA A 974 7.91 -12.83 22.16
C ALA A 974 8.05 -11.61 23.08
N ILE A 975 7.32 -10.53 22.79
CA ILE A 975 7.22 -9.38 23.72
C ILE A 975 6.58 -9.80 25.05
N LYS A 976 5.51 -10.62 25.03
CA LYS A 976 4.80 -11.10 26.23
C LYS A 976 5.69 -11.99 27.11
N ASN A 977 6.41 -12.94 26.51
CA ASN A 977 7.09 -14.02 27.23
C ASN A 977 8.59 -13.76 27.50
N GLN A 978 9.29 -12.99 26.65
CA GLN A 978 10.74 -12.81 26.74
C GLN A 978 11.18 -11.40 27.15
N LEU A 979 10.30 -10.39 27.06
CA LEU A 979 10.61 -9.04 27.49
C LEU A 979 9.96 -8.71 28.83
N HIS A 980 10.74 -8.18 29.76
CA HIS A 980 10.29 -7.76 31.08
C HIS A 980 10.69 -6.31 31.37
N PHE A 981 10.10 -5.71 32.39
CA PHE A 981 10.39 -4.33 32.80
C PHE A 981 11.91 -4.09 32.97
N ILE A 982 12.62 -5.04 33.59
CA ILE A 982 14.05 -4.96 33.84
C ILE A 982 14.87 -4.80 32.55
N HIS A 983 14.45 -5.41 31.43
CA HIS A 983 15.15 -5.30 30.15
C HIS A 983 15.10 -3.87 29.59
N TYR A 984 13.95 -3.19 29.70
CA TYR A 984 13.84 -1.79 29.26
C TYR A 984 14.64 -0.86 30.16
N LYS A 985 14.58 -1.11 31.48
CA LYS A 985 15.34 -0.37 32.47
C LYS A 985 16.86 -0.49 32.23
N ASP A 986 17.34 -1.72 32.07
CA ASP A 986 18.76 -2.02 31.82
C ASP A 986 19.27 -1.38 30.52
N VAL A 987 18.49 -1.42 29.43
CA VAL A 987 18.88 -0.76 28.16
C VAL A 987 18.98 0.75 28.32
N VAL A 988 18.11 1.38 29.11
CA VAL A 988 18.12 2.83 29.32
C VAL A 988 19.22 3.25 30.30
N GLU A 989 19.46 2.48 31.37
CA GLU A 989 20.39 2.85 32.44
C GLU A 989 21.83 2.40 32.17
N ASN A 990 22.01 1.26 31.50
CA ASN A 990 23.31 0.60 31.32
C ASN A 990 23.74 0.49 29.84
N ASN A 991 22.98 1.07 28.90
CA ASN A 991 23.27 1.02 27.47
C ASN A 991 23.40 -0.40 26.88
N SER A 992 22.68 -1.36 27.44
CA SER A 992 22.73 -2.77 27.01
C SER A 992 21.93 -3.02 25.71
N LYS A 993 22.05 -4.26 25.19
CA LYS A 993 21.29 -4.77 24.04
C LYS A 993 20.56 -6.03 24.46
N ILE A 994 19.27 -6.12 24.13
CA ILE A 994 18.43 -7.27 24.47
C ILE A 994 18.00 -7.95 23.18
N PHE A 995 18.20 -9.27 23.13
CA PHE A 995 17.83 -10.11 21.99
C PHE A 995 16.60 -10.95 22.32
N CYS A 996 15.78 -11.23 21.31
CA CYS A 996 14.65 -12.15 21.43
C CYS A 996 14.65 -13.14 20.28
N SER A 997 14.16 -14.35 20.58
CA SER A 997 13.94 -15.43 19.63
C SER A 997 12.45 -15.54 19.30
N MET A 998 12.10 -15.75 18.03
CA MET A 998 10.72 -15.96 17.61
C MET A 998 10.63 -16.78 16.33
N TYR A 999 9.63 -17.66 16.26
CA TYR A 999 9.32 -18.37 15.03
C TYR A 999 8.52 -17.48 14.07
N VAL A 1000 8.85 -17.54 12.79
CA VAL A 1000 8.14 -16.83 11.73
C VAL A 1000 7.98 -17.69 10.48
N PHE A 1001 6.90 -17.46 9.74
CA PHE A 1001 6.79 -17.97 8.38
C PHE A 1001 7.56 -17.09 7.40
N ARG A 1002 8.33 -17.73 6.54
CA ARG A 1002 9.12 -17.08 5.49
C ARG A 1002 9.02 -17.90 4.21
N SER A 1003 8.62 -17.23 3.14
CA SER A 1003 8.76 -17.78 1.79
C SER A 1003 10.19 -17.58 1.29
N ARG A 1004 10.70 -18.60 0.60
CA ARG A 1004 11.88 -18.49 -0.27
C ARG A 1004 11.59 -19.26 -1.54
N LEU A 1005 11.58 -18.58 -2.69
CA LEU A 1005 11.25 -19.17 -3.99
C LEU A 1005 9.90 -19.90 -4.01
N HIS A 1006 8.89 -19.34 -3.32
CA HIS A 1006 7.60 -19.98 -3.11
C HIS A 1006 7.64 -21.35 -2.42
N SER A 1007 8.70 -21.68 -1.68
CA SER A 1007 8.63 -22.70 -0.61
C SER A 1007 8.48 -22.00 0.74
N ILE A 1008 7.56 -22.49 1.58
CA ILE A 1008 7.28 -21.91 2.89
C ILE A 1008 8.07 -22.66 3.96
N PHE A 1009 8.73 -21.88 4.80
CA PHE A 1009 9.49 -22.38 5.94
C PHE A 1009 9.01 -21.75 7.24
N THR A 1010 9.03 -22.53 8.30
CA THR A 1010 9.07 -22.02 9.67
C THR A 1010 10.54 -21.77 10.04
N GLU A 1011 10.89 -20.49 10.21
CA GLU A 1011 12.23 -20.03 10.57
C GLU A 1011 12.26 -19.53 12.02
N LEU A 1012 13.28 -19.92 12.79
CA LEU A 1012 13.60 -19.33 14.08
C LEU A 1012 14.49 -18.10 13.84
N ILE A 1013 14.00 -16.91 14.18
CA ILE A 1013 14.76 -15.66 14.11
C ILE A 1013 15.19 -15.27 15.51
N HIS A 1014 16.48 -15.02 15.70
CA HIS A 1014 17.02 -14.40 16.89
C HIS A 1014 17.61 -13.03 16.53
N LYS A 1015 17.12 -11.95 17.15
CA LYS A 1015 17.55 -10.59 16.79
C LYS A 1015 17.41 -9.60 17.94
N ILE A 1016 18.07 -8.45 17.79
CA ILE A 1016 17.95 -7.31 18.72
C ILE A 1016 16.49 -6.86 18.82
N ALA A 1017 15.95 -6.93 20.03
CA ALA A 1017 14.62 -6.45 20.40
C ALA A 1017 14.66 -5.03 20.97
N LEU A 1018 15.64 -4.72 21.80
CA LEU A 1018 15.84 -3.40 22.42
C LEU A 1018 17.31 -2.99 22.32
N ASN A 1019 17.55 -1.71 22.07
CA ASN A 1019 18.88 -1.08 22.08
C ASN A 1019 18.76 0.36 22.58
N SER A 1020 19.87 0.94 23.02
CA SER A 1020 19.93 2.32 23.51
C SER A 1020 20.16 3.37 22.41
N GLU A 1021 20.46 2.94 21.18
CA GLU A 1021 20.84 3.79 20.05
C GLU A 1021 19.62 4.44 19.35
N ASP A 1022 18.98 5.45 19.97
CA ASP A 1022 18.04 6.34 19.28
C ASP A 1022 18.76 7.59 18.76
N ASN A 1023 18.77 7.75 17.44
CA ASN A 1023 19.45 8.85 16.75
C ASN A 1023 18.47 9.92 16.21
N LYS A 1024 17.19 9.84 16.56
CA LYS A 1024 16.22 10.89 16.19
C LYS A 1024 16.43 12.19 16.97
N ARG A 1025 17.11 12.12 18.10
CA ARG A 1025 17.47 13.24 18.98
C ARG A 1025 18.91 13.07 19.44
N TYR A 1026 19.52 14.15 19.90
CA TYR A 1026 20.84 14.11 20.53
C TYR A 1026 20.68 13.63 21.98
N GLN A 1027 21.35 12.53 22.32
CA GLN A 1027 21.34 12.00 23.68
C GLN A 1027 22.38 12.76 24.50
N ILE A 1028 21.95 13.35 25.61
CA ILE A 1028 22.85 14.05 26.51
C ILE A 1028 23.67 13.00 27.28
N PRO A 1029 25.01 13.10 27.32
CA PRO A 1029 25.86 12.20 28.09
C PRO A 1029 25.44 12.13 29.56
N HIS A 1030 25.29 10.91 30.08
CA HIS A 1030 24.91 10.65 31.48
C HIS A 1030 23.56 11.23 31.94
N ASP A 1031 22.68 11.64 31.01
CA ASP A 1031 21.32 12.11 31.30
C ASP A 1031 20.30 11.27 30.51
N PHE A 1032 19.06 11.19 31.02
CA PHE A 1032 17.94 10.55 30.36
C PHE A 1032 17.14 11.52 29.47
N LYS A 1033 17.36 12.84 29.61
CA LYS A 1033 16.82 13.86 28.69
C LYS A 1033 17.59 13.89 27.39
N THR A 1034 16.92 14.33 26.33
CA THR A 1034 17.52 14.46 25.00
C THR A 1034 17.23 15.82 24.39
N LEU A 1035 18.15 16.32 23.57
CA LEU A 1035 18.00 17.55 22.83
C LEU A 1035 17.50 17.28 21.42
N ALA A 1036 16.56 18.10 20.94
CA ALA A 1036 16.19 18.12 19.55
C ALA A 1036 17.39 18.59 18.72
N TRP A 1037 17.62 17.99 17.56
CA TRP A 1037 18.68 18.47 16.67
C TRP A 1037 18.50 19.97 16.37
N GLY A 1038 19.59 20.74 16.39
CA GLY A 1038 19.56 22.20 16.27
C GLY A 1038 19.46 22.97 17.60
N HIS A 1039 19.29 22.29 18.74
CA HIS A 1039 19.35 22.95 20.05
C HIS A 1039 20.73 23.60 20.28
N HIS A 1040 20.76 24.79 20.89
CA HIS A 1040 21.98 25.58 21.03
C HIS A 1040 23.01 24.89 21.96
N ASP A 1041 22.52 24.21 23.00
CA ASP A 1041 23.35 23.42 23.93
C ASP A 1041 24.04 22.19 23.35
N ILE A 1042 23.67 21.70 22.15
CA ILE A 1042 24.32 20.51 21.57
C ILE A 1042 25.83 20.74 21.42
N SER A 1043 26.22 21.94 20.99
CA SER A 1043 27.63 22.30 20.82
C SER A 1043 28.43 22.22 22.12
N PHE A 1044 27.82 22.61 23.24
CA PHE A 1044 28.42 22.54 24.58
C PHE A 1044 28.67 21.08 25.00
N TYR A 1045 27.67 20.21 24.84
CA TYR A 1045 27.82 18.80 25.21
C TYR A 1045 28.81 18.05 24.30
N GLN A 1046 28.81 18.32 23.00
CA GLN A 1046 29.79 17.75 22.06
C GLN A 1046 31.22 18.16 22.42
N TRP A 1047 31.44 19.43 22.75
CA TRP A 1047 32.76 19.91 23.14
C TRP A 1047 33.27 19.25 24.44
N ASN A 1048 32.40 19.09 25.43
CA ASN A 1048 32.73 18.43 26.69
C ASN A 1048 33.06 16.94 26.49
N ASP A 1049 32.34 16.24 25.61
CA ASP A 1049 32.61 14.83 25.28
C ASP A 1049 33.99 14.64 24.62
N ASP A 1050 34.38 15.58 23.76
CA ASP A 1050 35.68 15.54 23.08
C ASP A 1050 36.86 15.96 24.00
N HIS A 1051 36.58 16.60 25.14
CA HIS A 1051 37.58 17.12 26.08
C HIS A 1051 37.25 16.77 27.55
N PRO A 1052 37.16 15.48 27.91
CA PRO A 1052 36.72 15.06 29.24
C PRO A 1052 37.61 15.60 30.36
N ASP A 1053 38.91 15.78 30.11
CA ASP A 1053 39.90 16.26 31.08
C ASP A 1053 39.78 17.75 31.42
N LEU A 1054 39.10 18.55 30.58
CA LEU A 1054 38.89 20.00 30.78
C LEU A 1054 37.53 20.32 31.40
N SER A 1055 36.62 19.34 31.49
CA SER A 1055 35.27 19.49 32.04
C SER A 1055 35.23 19.89 33.52
N ILE A 1056 36.32 19.66 34.26
CA ILE A 1056 36.45 19.99 35.69
C ILE A 1056 36.53 21.51 35.94
N PHE A 1057 36.92 22.30 34.93
CA PHE A 1057 37.07 23.76 35.09
C PHE A 1057 35.78 24.57 34.88
N PHE A 1058 34.69 23.94 34.42
CA PHE A 1058 33.44 24.61 34.04
C PHE A 1058 32.22 24.18 34.88
N LYS A 1059 32.42 23.48 36.00
CA LYS A 1059 31.36 23.12 36.96
C LYS A 1059 31.19 24.15 38.07
#